data_AF-A0A2V9KMM1-F1
#
_entry.id   AF-A0A2V9KMM1-F1
#
_cell.length_a   1.000
_cell.length_b   1.000
_cell.length_c   1.000
_cell.angle_alpha   90.00
_cell.angle_beta   90.00
_cell.angle_gamma   90.00
#
_symmetry.space_group_name_H-M   'P 1'
#
loop_
_entity.id
_entity.type
_entity.pdbx_description
1 polymer ?
#
loop_
_entity_poly.entity_id
_entity_poly.type
_entity_poly.pdbx_seq_one_letter_code
_entity_poly.pdbx_strand_id
1 'polypeptide(L)'
;MANADRMAKVLGTTPEKVLDVGASMGLPTKPHLGDEQLRRIYITVIRQNWHVLPDDQLIQLLGWDRARYEYTLKEDDFLAVKLGVLKPHCEPLNYEEPNYEEPSETARRRAAEISRVIRETFGSSFNEPGEPAFQFVSDLSNPPLSSRRMIPGPCPDGDVDLRQGWVLSGVTEGVGAPLALLESLQAYLREVFGCEATIAEKENSGSKVLRISVNPALSPRSGSFDVAVQPLAIRVLGADLAGVRQALYFLQDQMEEKEGPYLSIGSTRRTTRLDPRYVYSYFALYGDPLMEKAIDPFPAGFLDRLARAGVNGVWLQAVLRNLAPSNLFPEFGEGWETRLATLSKLVERASQYGVRVFLYLNEPRSMPTEFFAARPEIRGTDDTEAPGSFAMCTSAPMVREWLSESLAHVFSRVPGLGGVFCITMSENLTNCFSHGRARYCPRCSMRQGAEVVAEVIQTFRDGVRRSSSEAEVIAWDWGWGEDWVRNGADAAEVIRRLPQDVSLLSVSEWNVPIRRGGHQTKVGEYSISVVGPGPRAGRHGELAQRKGLSTLAKVQWANTWEISAVPYIPVPHLIAEHCKNLLRAGIRGVMASWTVGGYPALNFEVAKEFYFSPALETDEVLRRVAVRRYGRDAAPEVVEAWKAFSQAFVEFPMEGGGVVYTIPTQHGPANLLRLNPTGYKAGMMLFPHDDYRAWVGSYPVEVVEKQFEKMANLWETGVSRFRKALSKVLAYRQRAAQKDLGIAESCYLHFRSVANQVQFYRLREGLQEASQNEHRSIRAHMIKIAEEEIQLAKRQYAIARRDSTIAYEASNHYYYRPLDLVEKVLNCRQLIEGLKKESDMASVRSRHLNEGSLP
;
A
#
# COMPACT_ATOMS: atom_id res chain seq x y z
N MET A 1 0.31 7.55 -21.21
CA MET A 1 1.57 7.22 -20.52
C MET A 1 2.44 6.22 -21.30
N ALA A 2 2.60 6.42 -22.61
CA ALA A 2 3.61 5.76 -23.45
C ALA A 2 4.44 6.82 -24.17
N ASN A 3 5.60 6.50 -24.75
CA ASN A 3 6.37 7.46 -25.54
C ASN A 3 5.66 7.81 -26.86
N ALA A 4 5.94 9.02 -27.39
CA ALA A 4 5.25 9.54 -28.58
C ALA A 4 5.37 8.59 -29.79
N ASP A 5 6.53 7.98 -29.99
CA ASP A 5 6.77 7.01 -31.06
C ASP A 5 5.85 5.78 -30.98
N ARG A 6 5.62 5.26 -29.76
CA ARG A 6 4.69 4.15 -29.56
C ARG A 6 3.26 4.56 -29.81
N MET A 7 2.85 5.74 -29.32
CA MET A 7 1.51 6.27 -29.55
C MET A 7 1.25 6.48 -31.06
N ALA A 8 2.21 7.07 -31.76
CA ALA A 8 2.13 7.30 -33.20
C ALA A 8 2.02 6.00 -33.99
N LYS A 9 2.81 4.98 -33.62
CA LYS A 9 2.72 3.64 -34.21
C LYS A 9 1.34 3.00 -34.02
N VAL A 10 0.77 3.09 -32.81
CA VAL A 10 -0.57 2.56 -32.51
C VAL A 10 -1.65 3.26 -33.33
N LEU A 11 -1.52 4.57 -33.52
CA LEU A 11 -2.49 5.40 -34.24
C LEU A 11 -2.26 5.44 -35.76
N GLY A 12 -1.21 4.78 -36.28
CA GLY A 12 -0.88 4.81 -37.71
C GLY A 12 -0.42 6.18 -38.22
N THR A 13 0.30 6.96 -37.41
CA THR A 13 0.72 8.34 -37.73
C THR A 13 2.17 8.62 -37.29
N THR A 14 2.60 9.90 -37.30
CA THR A 14 3.94 10.31 -36.86
C THR A 14 3.93 10.91 -35.45
N PRO A 15 5.06 10.87 -34.71
CA PRO A 15 5.17 11.48 -33.38
C PRO A 15 4.80 12.96 -33.36
N GLU A 16 5.18 13.70 -34.40
CA GLU A 16 4.91 15.14 -34.54
C GLU A 16 3.41 15.40 -34.56
N LYS A 17 2.65 14.64 -35.37
CA LYS A 17 1.19 14.77 -35.46
C LYS A 17 0.49 14.51 -34.11
N VAL A 18 0.98 13.53 -33.33
CA VAL A 18 0.46 13.26 -31.98
C VAL A 18 0.74 14.44 -31.03
N LEU A 19 1.94 15.01 -31.10
CA LEU A 19 2.33 16.16 -30.28
C LEU A 19 1.55 17.42 -30.68
N ASP A 20 1.32 17.65 -31.97
CA ASP A 20 0.56 18.78 -32.50
C ASP A 20 -0.91 18.75 -32.03
N VAL A 21 -1.53 17.56 -32.02
CA VAL A 21 -2.88 17.38 -31.46
C VAL A 21 -2.91 17.77 -29.98
N GLY A 22 -1.94 17.30 -29.19
CA GLY A 22 -1.82 17.69 -27.78
C GLY A 22 -1.64 19.20 -27.58
N ALA A 23 -0.76 19.82 -28.38
CA ALA A 23 -0.50 21.25 -28.35
C ALA A 23 -1.74 22.08 -28.72
N SER A 24 -2.52 21.64 -29.72
CA SER A 24 -3.76 22.32 -30.14
C SER A 24 -4.83 22.37 -29.03
N MET A 25 -4.82 21.38 -28.13
CA MET A 25 -5.67 21.34 -26.93
C MET A 25 -5.09 22.15 -25.75
N GLY A 26 -3.90 22.72 -25.88
CA GLY A 26 -3.21 23.43 -24.80
C GLY A 26 -2.64 22.52 -23.71
N LEU A 27 -2.38 21.24 -24.01
CA LEU A 27 -1.75 20.31 -23.08
C LEU A 27 -0.25 20.62 -22.92
N PRO A 28 0.36 20.31 -21.75
CA PRO A 28 1.79 20.50 -21.58
C PRO A 28 2.59 19.57 -22.50
N THR A 29 3.83 19.94 -22.78
CA THR A 29 4.74 19.10 -23.58
C THR A 29 4.82 17.70 -22.96
N LYS A 30 4.63 16.70 -23.82
CA LYS A 30 4.65 15.30 -23.41
C LYS A 30 6.04 14.91 -22.89
N PRO A 31 6.17 14.45 -21.63
CA PRO A 31 7.45 13.97 -21.14
C PRO A 31 7.81 12.64 -21.79
N HIS A 32 9.12 12.45 -22.02
CA HIS A 32 9.68 11.15 -22.39
C HIS A 32 9.79 10.28 -21.13
N LEU A 33 9.31 9.03 -21.21
CA LEU A 33 9.41 8.04 -20.14
C LEU A 33 10.63 7.16 -20.38
N GLY A 34 11.47 7.03 -19.35
CA GLY A 34 12.61 6.11 -19.38
C GLY A 34 12.20 4.64 -19.28
N ASP A 35 13.12 3.72 -19.57
CA ASP A 35 12.85 2.27 -19.58
C ASP A 35 12.32 1.75 -18.24
N GLU A 36 12.88 2.23 -17.12
CA GLU A 36 12.38 1.84 -15.80
C GLU A 36 10.92 2.28 -15.59
N GLN A 37 10.59 3.52 -15.95
CA GLN A 37 9.22 4.04 -15.83
C GLN A 37 8.25 3.24 -16.72
N LEU A 38 8.65 2.89 -17.94
CA LEU A 38 7.84 2.07 -18.85
C LEU A 38 7.59 0.67 -18.29
N ARG A 39 8.59 0.05 -17.64
CA ARG A 39 8.42 -1.25 -16.98
C ARG A 39 7.53 -1.18 -15.74
N ARG A 40 7.46 -0.03 -15.06
CA ARG A 40 6.65 0.15 -13.84
C ARG A 40 5.24 0.65 -14.08
N ILE A 41 4.89 1.21 -15.25
CA ILE A 41 3.61 1.92 -15.45
C ILE A 41 2.53 1.08 -16.15
N TYR A 42 2.80 -0.17 -16.51
CA TYR A 42 1.96 -0.94 -17.43
C TYR A 42 0.50 -1.07 -16.98
N ILE A 43 0.20 -1.32 -15.69
CA ILE A 43 -1.19 -1.39 -15.19
C ILE A 43 -1.95 -0.08 -15.45
N THR A 44 -1.31 1.07 -15.17
CA THR A 44 -1.93 2.37 -15.45
C THR A 44 -2.16 2.58 -16.95
N VAL A 45 -1.23 2.13 -17.81
CA VAL A 45 -1.41 2.20 -19.27
C VAL A 45 -2.58 1.34 -19.73
N ILE A 46 -2.68 0.10 -19.24
CA ILE A 46 -3.79 -0.81 -19.53
C ILE A 46 -5.11 -0.17 -19.10
N ARG A 47 -5.22 0.24 -17.83
CA ARG A 47 -6.45 0.80 -17.25
C ARG A 47 -6.95 2.04 -17.99
N GLN A 48 -6.08 3.01 -18.27
CA GLN A 48 -6.48 4.25 -18.94
C GLN A 48 -6.94 4.07 -20.39
N ASN A 49 -6.50 2.98 -21.04
CA ASN A 49 -6.83 2.71 -22.44
C ASN A 49 -7.82 1.55 -22.59
N TRP A 50 -8.28 0.95 -21.49
CA TRP A 50 -9.15 -0.24 -21.45
C TRP A 50 -10.46 -0.06 -22.21
N HIS A 51 -11.04 1.14 -22.15
CA HIS A 51 -12.31 1.50 -22.79
C HIS A 51 -12.12 2.19 -24.15
N VAL A 52 -10.87 2.35 -24.60
CA VAL A 52 -10.52 3.15 -25.79
C VAL A 52 -9.88 2.30 -26.87
N LEU A 53 -9.02 1.34 -26.51
CA LEU A 53 -8.24 0.56 -27.46
C LEU A 53 -8.66 -0.93 -27.46
N PRO A 54 -8.69 -1.61 -28.60
CA PRO A 54 -8.73 -3.08 -28.66
C PRO A 54 -7.43 -3.69 -28.12
N ASP A 55 -7.47 -4.98 -27.76
CA ASP A 55 -6.32 -5.67 -27.16
C ASP A 55 -5.05 -5.58 -28.02
N ASP A 56 -5.17 -5.72 -29.35
CA ASP A 56 -4.00 -5.66 -30.24
C ASP A 56 -3.30 -4.30 -30.20
N GLN A 57 -4.05 -3.20 -30.12
CA GLN A 57 -3.48 -1.85 -29.96
C GLN A 57 -2.93 -1.63 -28.55
N LEU A 58 -3.52 -2.21 -27.51
CA LEU A 58 -2.97 -2.19 -26.15
C LEU A 58 -1.63 -2.93 -26.07
N ILE A 59 -1.56 -4.14 -26.63
CA ILE A 59 -0.34 -4.96 -26.70
C ILE A 59 0.76 -4.19 -27.45
N GLN A 60 0.42 -3.56 -28.57
CA GLN A 60 1.35 -2.73 -29.33
C GLN A 60 1.82 -1.49 -28.55
N LEU A 61 0.94 -0.83 -27.79
CA LEU A 61 1.26 0.33 -26.96
C LEU A 61 2.24 -0.04 -25.83
N LEU A 62 2.03 -1.20 -25.21
CA LEU A 62 2.90 -1.76 -24.18
C LEU A 62 4.25 -2.23 -24.75
N GLY A 63 4.28 -2.60 -26.03
CA GLY A 63 5.44 -3.22 -26.68
C GLY A 63 5.66 -4.65 -26.19
N TRP A 64 4.57 -5.38 -25.94
CA TRP A 64 4.59 -6.77 -25.46
C TRP A 64 4.17 -7.74 -26.56
N ASP A 65 4.38 -9.03 -26.32
CA ASP A 65 3.67 -10.08 -27.05
C ASP A 65 2.36 -10.45 -26.33
N ARG A 66 1.52 -11.24 -27.00
CA ARG A 66 0.21 -11.66 -26.48
C ARG A 66 0.34 -12.57 -25.25
N ALA A 67 1.32 -13.47 -25.24
CA ALA A 67 1.54 -14.40 -24.13
C ALA A 67 1.86 -13.66 -22.82
N ARG A 68 2.72 -12.64 -22.88
CA ARG A 68 3.04 -11.77 -21.74
C ARG A 68 1.80 -11.00 -21.26
N TYR A 69 1.01 -10.44 -22.17
CA TYR A 69 -0.20 -9.71 -21.82
C TYR A 69 -1.21 -10.59 -21.08
N GLU A 70 -1.50 -11.78 -21.61
CA GLU A 70 -2.43 -12.74 -20.99
C GLU A 70 -1.90 -13.28 -19.65
N TYR A 71 -0.59 -13.57 -19.57
CA TYR A 71 0.06 -13.95 -18.32
C TYR A 71 -0.06 -12.86 -17.26
N THR A 72 0.22 -11.60 -17.59
CA THR A 72 0.11 -10.48 -16.66
C THR A 72 -1.34 -10.27 -16.19
N LEU A 73 -2.33 -10.35 -17.07
CA LEU A 73 -3.74 -10.22 -16.67
C LEU A 73 -4.17 -11.29 -15.66
N LYS A 74 -3.57 -12.50 -15.76
CA LYS A 74 -3.87 -13.63 -14.87
C LYS A 74 -3.08 -13.58 -13.55
N GLU A 75 -1.77 -13.40 -13.61
CA GLU A 75 -0.86 -13.66 -12.47
C GLU A 75 -0.59 -12.41 -11.62
N ASP A 76 -0.83 -11.21 -12.16
CA ASP A 76 -0.48 -9.96 -11.49
C ASP A 76 -1.59 -9.49 -10.54
N ASP A 77 -1.56 -9.98 -9.29
CA ASP A 77 -2.45 -9.60 -8.18
C ASP A 77 -3.93 -9.42 -8.59
N PHE A 78 -4.51 -10.44 -9.24
CA PHE A 78 -5.91 -10.46 -9.71
C PHE A 78 -6.26 -9.32 -10.68
N LEU A 79 -5.33 -8.88 -11.52
CA LEU A 79 -5.52 -7.73 -12.42
C LEU A 79 -6.78 -7.84 -13.29
N ALA A 80 -7.09 -9.00 -13.88
CA ALA A 80 -8.32 -9.19 -14.66
C ALA A 80 -9.60 -8.91 -13.84
N VAL A 81 -9.65 -9.36 -12.58
CA VAL A 81 -10.78 -9.10 -11.66
C VAL A 81 -10.87 -7.62 -11.31
N LYS A 82 -9.71 -7.00 -11.06
CA LYS A 82 -9.62 -5.57 -10.78
C LYS A 82 -10.10 -4.71 -11.95
N LEU A 83 -9.85 -5.15 -13.18
CA LEU A 83 -10.34 -4.55 -14.42
C LEU A 83 -11.81 -4.90 -14.74
N GLY A 84 -12.52 -5.60 -13.84
CA GLY A 84 -13.94 -5.91 -13.97
C GLY A 84 -14.25 -7.15 -14.82
N VAL A 85 -13.25 -7.99 -15.13
CA VAL A 85 -13.36 -9.24 -15.92
C VAL A 85 -14.06 -9.07 -17.28
N LEU A 86 -14.13 -7.83 -17.77
CA LEU A 86 -14.81 -7.46 -19.00
C LEU A 86 -13.95 -6.45 -19.76
N LYS A 87 -13.43 -6.86 -20.92
CA LYS A 87 -12.84 -5.94 -21.91
C LYS A 87 -13.94 -5.49 -22.87
N PRO A 88 -14.30 -4.19 -22.90
CA PRO A 88 -15.26 -3.70 -23.88
C PRO A 88 -14.73 -3.89 -25.31
N HIS A 89 -15.66 -4.13 -26.23
CA HIS A 89 -15.35 -4.05 -27.67
C HIS A 89 -15.00 -2.60 -28.01
N CYS A 90 -13.79 -2.40 -28.53
CA CYS A 90 -13.30 -1.10 -28.97
C CYS A 90 -12.94 -1.21 -30.45
N GLU A 91 -13.46 -0.30 -31.27
CA GLU A 91 -13.01 -0.16 -32.66
C GLU A 91 -11.52 0.27 -32.70
N PRO A 92 -10.74 -0.19 -33.69
CA PRO A 92 -9.37 0.29 -33.87
C PRO A 92 -9.31 1.82 -33.98
N LEU A 93 -8.50 2.44 -33.12
CA LEU A 93 -8.32 3.89 -33.09
C LEU A 93 -7.20 4.30 -34.06
N ASN A 94 -7.54 5.03 -35.11
CA ASN A 94 -6.59 5.55 -36.10
C ASN A 94 -6.58 7.08 -36.09
N TYR A 95 -5.42 7.66 -36.42
CA TYR A 95 -5.31 9.08 -36.70
C TYR A 95 -5.94 9.41 -38.05
N GLU A 96 -6.75 10.47 -38.10
CA GLU A 96 -7.33 11.02 -39.32
C GLU A 96 -6.75 12.42 -39.58
N GLU A 97 -6.32 12.69 -40.82
CA GLU A 97 -5.84 14.02 -41.18
C GLU A 97 -6.99 15.05 -41.16
N PRO A 98 -6.76 16.28 -40.65
CA PRO A 98 -7.77 17.33 -40.69
C PRO A 98 -7.97 17.84 -42.13
N ASN A 99 -8.72 17.11 -42.96
CA ASN A 99 -9.08 17.55 -44.32
C ASN A 99 -10.07 18.72 -44.27
N TYR A 100 -10.37 19.40 -45.39
CA TYR A 100 -11.31 20.54 -45.46
C TYR A 100 -12.81 20.12 -45.38
N GLU A 101 -13.12 19.00 -44.73
CA GLU A 101 -14.48 18.52 -44.48
C GLU A 101 -14.96 18.91 -43.07
N GLU A 102 -16.28 19.03 -42.84
CA GLU A 102 -16.91 19.45 -41.57
C GLU A 102 -16.38 18.75 -40.27
N PRO A 103 -16.00 17.44 -40.29
CA PRO A 103 -15.46 16.78 -39.10
C PRO A 103 -14.16 17.41 -38.55
N SER A 104 -13.29 17.94 -39.42
CA SER A 104 -12.00 18.58 -39.07
C SER A 104 -12.15 19.95 -38.43
N GLU A 105 -13.14 20.74 -38.85
CA GLU A 105 -13.44 22.03 -38.22
C GLU A 105 -14.04 21.85 -36.82
N THR A 106 -14.91 20.86 -36.65
CA THR A 106 -15.49 20.50 -35.35
C THR A 106 -14.41 20.09 -34.35
N ALA A 107 -13.45 19.26 -34.78
CA ALA A 107 -12.31 18.84 -33.95
C ALA A 107 -11.43 20.04 -33.55
N ARG A 108 -11.10 20.93 -34.49
CA ARG A 108 -10.33 22.16 -34.22
C ARG A 108 -11.04 23.09 -33.24
N ARG A 109 -12.36 23.29 -33.41
CA ARG A 109 -13.17 24.09 -32.48
C ARG A 109 -13.17 23.47 -31.08
N ARG A 110 -13.31 22.15 -30.98
CA ARG A 110 -13.27 21.46 -29.69
C ARG A 110 -11.90 21.56 -29.02
N ALA A 111 -10.81 21.44 -29.77
CA ALA A 111 -9.46 21.62 -29.24
C ALA A 111 -9.24 23.04 -28.69
N ALA A 112 -9.69 24.07 -29.43
CA ALA A 112 -9.62 25.45 -28.98
C ALA A 112 -10.46 25.70 -27.71
N GLU A 113 -11.63 25.07 -27.61
CA GLU A 113 -12.47 25.12 -26.41
C GLU A 113 -11.77 24.49 -25.20
N ILE A 114 -11.17 23.30 -25.36
CA ILE A 114 -10.39 22.63 -24.32
C ILE A 114 -9.24 23.54 -23.86
N SER A 115 -8.49 24.12 -24.79
CA SER A 115 -7.38 25.03 -24.50
C SER A 115 -7.83 26.25 -23.69
N ARG A 116 -8.98 26.84 -24.04
CA ARG A 116 -9.57 27.95 -23.29
C ARG A 116 -9.94 27.53 -21.86
N VAL A 117 -10.64 26.41 -21.68
CA VAL A 117 -11.04 25.93 -20.35
C VAL A 117 -9.82 25.65 -19.47
N ILE A 118 -8.78 25.02 -20.02
CA ILE A 118 -7.53 24.76 -19.30
C ILE A 118 -6.89 26.07 -18.85
N ARG A 119 -6.74 27.05 -19.76
CA ARG A 119 -6.14 28.35 -19.47
C ARG A 119 -6.89 29.12 -18.38
N GLU A 120 -8.22 29.18 -18.49
CA GLU A 120 -9.07 29.88 -17.51
C GLU A 120 -9.04 29.19 -16.14
N THR A 121 -8.91 27.85 -16.12
CA THR A 121 -9.01 27.09 -14.87
C THR A 121 -7.69 26.99 -14.11
N PHE A 122 -6.58 26.73 -14.82
CA PHE A 122 -5.26 26.45 -14.24
C PHE A 122 -4.23 27.57 -14.44
N GLY A 123 -4.52 28.55 -15.31
CA GLY A 123 -3.64 29.68 -15.57
C GLY A 123 -2.28 29.27 -16.14
N SER A 124 -1.28 30.16 -16.01
CA SER A 124 0.09 29.93 -16.49
C SER A 124 0.82 28.78 -15.78
N SER A 125 0.44 28.49 -14.53
CA SER A 125 1.03 27.42 -13.72
C SER A 125 0.82 26.01 -14.31
N PHE A 126 -0.10 25.87 -15.27
CA PHE A 126 -0.36 24.59 -15.93
C PHE A 126 0.85 24.03 -16.69
N ASN A 127 1.67 24.91 -17.28
CA ASN A 127 2.82 24.54 -18.10
C ASN A 127 4.12 24.33 -17.31
N GLU A 128 4.12 24.65 -16.03
CA GLU A 128 5.28 24.41 -15.18
C GLU A 128 5.48 22.90 -14.95
N PRO A 129 6.73 22.39 -14.94
CA PRO A 129 6.98 20.98 -14.71
C PRO A 129 6.54 20.56 -13.29
N GLY A 130 6.00 19.35 -13.17
CA GLY A 130 5.71 18.69 -11.90
C GLY A 130 6.77 17.65 -11.54
N GLU A 131 6.56 16.99 -10.40
CA GLU A 131 7.34 15.81 -10.01
C GLU A 131 7.07 14.65 -11.00
N PRO A 132 8.10 14.07 -11.63
CA PRO A 132 7.93 12.96 -12.57
C PRO A 132 7.24 11.75 -11.95
N ALA A 133 6.58 10.92 -12.77
CA ALA A 133 6.06 9.64 -12.30
C ALA A 133 7.19 8.79 -11.71
N PHE A 134 6.92 8.13 -10.57
CA PHE A 134 7.88 7.32 -9.82
C PHE A 134 9.11 8.05 -9.26
N GLN A 135 9.12 9.39 -9.18
CA GLN A 135 10.25 10.10 -8.55
C GLN A 135 10.51 9.61 -7.11
N PHE A 136 9.45 9.26 -6.37
CA PHE A 136 9.55 8.69 -5.03
C PHE A 136 10.39 7.39 -4.98
N VAL A 137 10.47 6.62 -6.07
CA VAL A 137 11.31 5.40 -6.13
C VAL A 137 12.77 5.79 -5.95
N SER A 138 13.24 6.80 -6.69
CA SER A 138 14.60 7.33 -6.52
C SER A 138 14.80 7.91 -5.12
N ASP A 139 13.83 8.69 -4.62
CA ASP A 139 13.92 9.33 -3.31
C ASP A 139 14.00 8.31 -2.15
N LEU A 140 13.29 7.19 -2.28
CA LEU A 140 13.30 6.10 -1.30
C LEU A 140 14.50 5.17 -1.48
N SER A 141 14.97 4.93 -2.70
CA SER A 141 16.09 4.02 -3.00
C SER A 141 17.44 4.58 -2.55
N ASN A 142 17.59 5.91 -2.65
CA ASN A 142 18.83 6.59 -2.30
C ASN A 142 18.88 6.93 -0.79
N PRO A 143 20.09 7.02 -0.21
CA PRO A 143 20.27 7.55 1.12
C PRO A 143 19.60 8.92 1.26
N PRO A 144 19.03 9.27 2.42
CA PRO A 144 18.40 10.57 2.62
C PRO A 144 19.40 11.69 2.31
N LEU A 145 19.07 12.56 1.35
CA LEU A 145 19.88 13.73 0.99
C LEU A 145 20.21 14.57 2.23
N SER A 146 21.43 15.12 2.30
CA SER A 146 22.02 15.86 3.41
C SER A 146 21.35 17.20 3.77
N SER A 147 20.11 17.44 3.34
CA SER A 147 19.31 18.63 3.66
C SER A 147 18.82 18.69 5.11
N ARG A 148 19.23 17.73 5.96
CA ARG A 148 18.84 17.62 7.37
C ARG A 148 19.67 18.47 8.33
N ARG A 149 20.62 19.28 7.83
CA ARG A 149 21.50 20.06 8.69
C ARG A 149 20.67 20.99 9.57
N MET A 150 20.66 20.66 10.85
CA MET A 150 19.97 21.41 11.87
C MET A 150 20.98 22.32 12.56
N ILE A 151 20.53 23.52 12.91
CA ILE A 151 21.32 24.47 13.69
C ILE A 151 20.87 24.29 15.14
N PRO A 152 21.64 23.57 15.98
CA PRO A 152 21.23 23.33 17.36
C PRO A 152 21.31 24.62 18.17
N GLY A 153 20.35 24.79 19.10
CA GLY A 153 20.38 25.84 20.12
C GLY A 153 21.47 25.61 21.18
N PRO A 154 21.43 26.28 22.34
CA PRO A 154 22.29 25.91 23.47
C PRO A 154 21.92 24.53 24.03
N CYS A 155 22.91 23.80 24.55
CA CYS A 155 22.67 22.54 25.25
C CYS A 155 21.81 22.81 26.51
N PRO A 156 20.68 22.10 26.72
CA PRO A 156 19.91 22.23 27.94
C PRO A 156 20.73 21.83 29.19
N ASP A 157 20.42 22.46 30.32
CA ASP A 157 21.05 22.13 31.60
C ASP A 157 20.82 20.66 31.97
N GLY A 158 21.90 19.95 32.33
CA GLY A 158 21.86 18.53 32.72
C GLY A 158 21.88 17.53 31.56
N ASP A 159 21.89 18.00 30.30
CA ASP A 159 22.12 17.14 29.14
C ASP A 159 23.61 17.04 28.78
N VAL A 160 23.95 15.97 28.07
CA VAL A 160 25.27 15.71 27.50
C VAL A 160 25.32 16.25 26.08
N ASP A 161 26.38 17.02 25.77
CA ASP A 161 26.61 17.63 24.47
C ASP A 161 27.59 16.82 23.61
N LEU A 162 27.11 16.36 22.45
CA LEU A 162 27.87 15.52 21.51
C LEU A 162 28.62 16.29 20.41
N ARG A 163 28.59 17.63 20.41
CA ARG A 163 29.18 18.44 19.32
C ARG A 163 30.66 18.16 19.06
N GLN A 164 31.46 17.99 20.10
CA GLN A 164 32.92 17.87 19.98
C GLN A 164 33.54 16.95 21.04
N GLY A 165 34.65 16.32 20.66
CA GLY A 165 35.54 15.58 21.56
C GLY A 165 35.06 14.17 21.91
N TRP A 166 34.14 13.61 21.14
CA TRP A 166 33.62 12.25 21.32
C TRP A 166 34.37 11.23 20.48
N VAL A 167 34.76 10.15 21.13
CA VAL A 167 35.31 8.94 20.51
C VAL A 167 34.23 7.87 20.49
N LEU A 168 33.96 7.32 19.31
CA LEU A 168 33.05 6.20 19.09
C LEU A 168 33.88 4.91 19.08
N SER A 169 33.62 4.00 20.01
CA SER A 169 34.34 2.73 20.14
C SER A 169 33.38 1.54 20.16
N GLY A 170 33.86 0.38 19.72
CA GLY A 170 33.10 -0.87 19.71
C GLY A 170 33.96 -2.03 20.18
N VAL A 171 33.45 -2.85 21.10
CA VAL A 171 34.12 -4.09 21.55
C VAL A 171 33.27 -5.27 21.10
N THR A 172 33.84 -6.17 20.31
CA THR A 172 33.23 -7.46 19.99
C THR A 172 34.27 -8.56 20.03
N GLU A 173 34.16 -9.43 21.03
CA GLU A 173 34.71 -10.77 20.90
C GLU A 173 33.85 -11.50 19.83
N GLY A 174 34.43 -11.74 18.64
CA GLY A 174 33.94 -12.75 17.69
C GLY A 174 32.71 -12.44 16.81
N VAL A 175 32.13 -11.23 16.82
CA VAL A 175 30.97 -10.89 15.96
C VAL A 175 31.27 -9.70 15.06
N GLY A 176 31.54 -9.96 13.77
CA GLY A 176 31.91 -8.95 12.78
C GLY A 176 30.75 -8.09 12.29
N ALA A 177 30.47 -6.96 12.96
CA ALA A 177 29.69 -5.82 12.44
C ALA A 177 29.75 -4.47 13.24
N PRO A 178 30.59 -4.20 14.26
CA PRO A 178 30.54 -2.92 14.98
C PRO A 178 30.84 -1.70 14.12
N LEU A 179 31.80 -1.80 13.20
CA LEU A 179 32.34 -0.64 12.49
C LEU A 179 31.30 0.06 11.62
N ALA A 180 30.52 -0.68 10.84
CA ALA A 180 29.48 -0.10 9.98
C ALA A 180 28.39 0.66 10.77
N LEU A 181 28.06 0.19 11.98
CA LEU A 181 27.12 0.88 12.86
C LEU A 181 27.72 2.17 13.44
N LEU A 182 29.01 2.16 13.78
CA LEU A 182 29.73 3.35 14.23
C LEU A 182 29.88 4.38 13.10
N GLU A 183 30.21 3.94 11.89
CA GLU A 183 30.30 4.79 10.70
C GLU A 183 28.96 5.43 10.37
N SER A 184 27.86 4.67 10.45
CA SER A 184 26.50 5.18 10.26
C SER A 184 26.15 6.25 11.31
N LEU A 185 26.47 6.02 12.59
CA LEU A 185 26.26 7.02 13.64
C LEU A 185 27.13 8.27 13.43
N GLN A 186 28.40 8.10 13.07
CA GLN A 186 29.33 9.20 12.81
C GLN A 186 28.83 10.06 11.64
N ALA A 187 28.41 9.42 10.54
CA ALA A 187 27.84 10.09 9.38
C ALA A 187 26.60 10.89 9.78
N TYR A 188 25.68 10.29 10.55
CA TYR A 188 24.50 10.98 11.06
C TYR A 188 24.85 12.22 11.91
N LEU A 189 25.73 12.07 12.90
CA LEU A 189 26.15 13.18 13.78
C LEU A 189 26.79 14.33 12.99
N ARG A 190 27.61 14.00 12.00
CA ARG A 190 28.26 14.97 11.11
C ARG A 190 27.26 15.66 10.18
N GLU A 191 26.39 14.91 9.51
CA GLU A 191 25.50 15.42 8.47
C GLU A 191 24.31 16.20 9.05
N VAL A 192 23.73 15.71 10.15
CA VAL A 192 22.55 16.33 10.77
C VAL A 192 22.95 17.47 11.70
N PHE A 193 24.01 17.30 12.49
CA PHE A 193 24.36 18.25 13.55
C PHE A 193 25.73 18.94 13.38
N GLY A 194 26.52 18.57 12.37
CA GLY A 194 27.86 19.13 12.18
C GLY A 194 28.85 18.76 13.29
N CYS A 195 28.65 17.62 13.97
CA CYS A 195 29.51 17.20 15.07
C CYS A 195 30.85 16.62 14.59
N GLU A 196 31.86 16.75 15.44
CA GLU A 196 33.20 16.18 15.25
C GLU A 196 33.39 14.98 16.19
N ALA A 197 32.99 13.80 15.72
CA ALA A 197 33.20 12.52 16.41
C ALA A 197 34.21 11.68 15.64
N THR A 198 35.09 10.97 16.36
CA THR A 198 36.13 10.09 15.76
C THR A 198 35.88 8.65 16.14
N ILE A 199 36.21 7.70 15.25
CA ILE A 199 36.14 6.27 15.56
C ILE A 199 37.56 5.81 15.96
N ALA A 200 37.69 5.13 17.10
CA ALA A 200 38.99 4.59 17.55
C ALA A 200 38.82 3.29 18.36
N GLU A 201 39.81 2.39 18.23
CA GLU A 201 39.87 1.13 18.99
C GLU A 201 40.42 1.30 20.40
N LYS A 202 41.38 2.23 20.59
CA LYS A 202 41.99 2.51 21.89
C LYS A 202 41.47 3.83 22.44
N GLU A 203 41.04 3.78 23.69
CA GLU A 203 40.50 4.92 24.42
C GLU A 203 41.63 5.63 25.16
N ASN A 204 41.77 6.93 24.95
CA ASN A 204 42.71 7.75 25.73
C ASN A 204 42.06 8.11 27.07
N SER A 205 42.81 8.07 28.17
CA SER A 205 42.27 8.44 29.49
C SER A 205 41.80 9.90 29.48
N GLY A 206 40.53 10.13 29.81
CA GLY A 206 39.92 11.47 29.85
C GLY A 206 39.17 11.90 28.58
N SER A 207 39.15 11.10 27.51
CA SER A 207 38.29 11.35 26.34
C SER A 207 36.81 11.08 26.65
N LYS A 208 35.90 11.81 25.99
CA LYS A 208 34.46 11.47 26.02
C LYS A 208 34.23 10.27 25.12
N VAL A 209 33.58 9.21 25.60
CA VAL A 209 33.48 7.95 24.86
C VAL A 209 32.03 7.49 24.71
N LEU A 210 31.61 7.15 23.49
CA LEU A 210 30.42 6.36 23.22
C LEU A 210 30.84 4.96 22.81
N ARG A 211 30.52 3.97 23.65
CA ARG A 211 30.88 2.57 23.45
C ARG A 211 29.67 1.73 23.06
N ILE A 212 29.76 0.99 21.97
CA ILE A 212 28.79 -0.04 21.58
C ILE A 212 29.32 -1.44 21.92
N SER A 213 28.43 -2.34 22.35
CA SER A 213 28.76 -3.73 22.66
C SER A 213 27.53 -4.63 22.54
N VAL A 214 27.76 -5.93 22.35
CA VAL A 214 26.72 -6.96 22.30
C VAL A 214 26.88 -7.89 23.51
N ASN A 215 25.77 -8.21 24.18
CA ASN A 215 25.72 -9.20 25.24
C ASN A 215 24.41 -10.00 25.16
N PRO A 216 24.45 -11.24 24.65
CA PRO A 216 23.27 -12.10 24.55
C PRO A 216 22.58 -12.38 25.89
N ALA A 217 23.30 -12.29 27.02
CA ALA A 217 22.70 -12.46 28.35
C ALA A 217 21.80 -11.28 28.76
N LEU A 218 21.79 -10.17 28.01
CA LEU A 218 20.92 -9.03 28.28
C LEU A 218 19.44 -9.40 28.15
N SER A 219 19.09 -10.16 27.11
CA SER A 219 17.70 -10.58 26.86
C SER A 219 17.67 -11.72 25.85
N PRO A 220 16.76 -12.70 26.01
CA PRO A 220 16.49 -13.70 24.97
C PRO A 220 15.72 -13.12 23.77
N ARG A 221 15.30 -11.85 23.83
CA ARG A 221 14.53 -11.20 22.75
C ARG A 221 15.47 -10.37 21.88
N SER A 222 15.65 -10.80 20.64
CA SER A 222 16.36 -10.07 19.60
C SER A 222 15.91 -8.60 19.51
N GLY A 223 16.86 -7.69 19.27
CA GLY A 223 16.57 -6.26 19.20
C GLY A 223 16.46 -5.53 20.54
N SER A 224 16.56 -6.22 21.68
CA SER A 224 16.54 -5.59 23.00
C SER A 224 17.85 -4.88 23.31
N PHE A 225 17.81 -3.80 24.09
CA PHE A 225 18.99 -3.01 24.39
C PHE A 225 18.92 -2.22 25.71
N ASP A 226 20.09 -1.85 26.21
CA ASP A 226 20.31 -0.90 27.30
C ASP A 226 21.18 0.26 26.81
N VAL A 227 20.81 1.48 27.22
CA VAL A 227 21.59 2.70 27.02
C VAL A 227 21.84 3.36 28.38
N ALA A 228 23.09 3.70 28.68
CA ALA A 228 23.46 4.51 29.84
C ALA A 228 24.24 5.74 29.38
N VAL A 229 23.77 6.93 29.75
CA VAL A 229 24.35 8.23 29.40
C VAL A 229 24.90 8.88 30.66
N GLN A 230 26.18 9.22 30.64
CA GLN A 230 26.92 9.96 31.66
C GLN A 230 27.67 11.13 31.01
N PRO A 231 28.12 12.15 31.77
CA PRO A 231 28.75 13.35 31.21
C PRO A 231 29.91 13.09 30.24
N LEU A 232 30.71 12.06 30.49
CA LEU A 232 31.90 11.71 29.70
C LEU A 232 31.81 10.31 29.07
N ALA A 233 30.73 9.57 29.29
CA ALA A 233 30.61 8.18 28.85
C ALA A 233 29.17 7.82 28.45
N ILE A 234 29.00 7.28 27.25
CA ILE A 234 27.74 6.70 26.77
C ILE A 234 27.99 5.22 26.51
N ARG A 235 27.22 4.34 27.15
CA ARG A 235 27.28 2.90 26.93
C ARG A 235 26.01 2.42 26.23
N VAL A 236 26.18 1.78 25.09
CA VAL A 236 25.15 1.10 24.32
C VAL A 236 25.42 -0.41 24.38
N LEU A 237 24.46 -1.16 24.89
CA LEU A 237 24.53 -2.61 25.03
C LEU A 237 23.31 -3.25 24.35
N GLY A 238 23.51 -3.96 23.25
CA GLY A 238 22.44 -4.73 22.59
C GLY A 238 22.46 -6.20 23.01
N ALA A 239 21.30 -6.86 23.01
CA ALA A 239 21.24 -8.32 23.13
C ALA A 239 21.89 -9.02 21.92
N ASP A 240 21.79 -8.37 20.77
CA ASP A 240 22.40 -8.73 19.50
C ASP A 240 22.70 -7.45 18.69
N LEU A 241 23.17 -7.59 17.45
CA LEU A 241 23.43 -6.47 16.55
C LEU A 241 22.15 -5.66 16.23
N ALA A 242 20.98 -6.32 16.18
CA ALA A 242 19.72 -5.63 16.00
C ALA A 242 19.42 -4.71 17.20
N GLY A 243 19.74 -5.16 18.42
CA GLY A 243 19.61 -4.37 19.65
C GLY A 243 20.51 -3.15 19.64
N VAL A 244 21.78 -3.29 19.24
CA VAL A 244 22.69 -2.14 19.08
C VAL A 244 22.11 -1.13 18.09
N ARG A 245 21.65 -1.59 16.92
CA ARG A 245 21.04 -0.70 15.91
C ARG A 245 19.82 0.04 16.45
N GLN A 246 18.92 -0.65 17.14
CA GLN A 246 17.74 -0.02 17.73
C GLN A 246 18.10 0.99 18.84
N ALA A 247 19.15 0.70 19.63
CA ALA A 247 19.67 1.65 20.59
C ALA A 247 20.24 2.91 19.93
N LEU A 248 20.96 2.77 18.81
CA LEU A 248 21.44 3.92 18.05
C LEU A 248 20.29 4.75 17.47
N TYR A 249 19.26 4.12 16.90
CA TYR A 249 18.06 4.84 16.48
C TYR A 249 17.34 5.53 17.64
N PHE A 250 17.32 4.91 18.83
CA PHE A 250 16.78 5.54 20.03
C PHE A 250 17.56 6.79 20.46
N LEU A 251 18.90 6.76 20.37
CA LEU A 251 19.73 7.94 20.61
C LEU A 251 19.45 9.05 19.59
N GLN A 252 19.31 8.70 18.31
CA GLN A 252 18.93 9.64 17.25
C GLN A 252 17.55 10.26 17.51
N ASP A 253 16.56 9.44 17.91
CA ASP A 253 15.22 9.90 18.29
C ASP A 253 15.31 10.95 19.43
N GLN A 254 16.13 10.72 20.46
CA GLN A 254 16.31 11.69 21.54
C GLN A 254 16.95 13.00 21.08
N MET A 255 17.95 12.95 20.21
CA MET A 255 18.60 14.14 19.66
C MET A 255 17.62 14.97 18.81
N GLU A 256 16.82 14.30 17.97
CA GLU A 256 15.78 14.94 17.16
C GLU A 256 14.67 15.58 18.01
N GLU A 257 14.30 14.96 19.13
CA GLU A 257 13.33 15.51 20.10
C GLU A 257 13.87 16.73 20.85
N LYS A 258 15.19 16.77 21.09
CA LYS A 258 15.87 17.89 21.75
C LYS A 258 16.29 19.00 20.79
N GLU A 259 16.08 18.81 19.49
CA GLU A 259 16.52 19.75 18.46
C GLU A 259 18.01 20.09 18.65
N GLY A 260 18.81 19.07 18.99
CA GLY A 260 20.27 19.16 19.07
C GLY A 260 20.94 17.81 19.32
N PRO A 261 22.27 17.71 19.17
CA PRO A 261 23.05 16.50 19.51
C PRO A 261 23.19 16.35 21.03
N TYR A 262 22.04 16.35 21.72
CA TYR A 262 21.93 16.37 23.18
C TYR A 262 21.29 15.08 23.67
N LEU A 263 21.77 14.55 24.78
CA LEU A 263 21.24 13.35 25.42
C LEU A 263 21.06 13.57 26.91
N SER A 264 19.94 13.15 27.49
CA SER A 264 19.73 13.26 28.93
C SER A 264 20.54 12.23 29.69
N ILE A 265 21.19 12.65 30.77
CA ILE A 265 21.89 11.76 31.70
C ILE A 265 20.89 10.78 32.32
N GLY A 266 21.24 9.51 32.34
CA GLY A 266 20.37 8.46 32.87
C GLY A 266 20.64 7.09 32.28
N SER A 267 19.79 6.11 32.61
CA SER A 267 19.83 4.77 32.03
C SER A 267 18.45 4.36 31.54
N THR A 268 18.39 3.78 30.36
CA THR A 268 17.15 3.29 29.73
C THR A 268 17.35 1.85 29.28
N ARG A 269 16.41 0.98 29.66
CA ARG A 269 16.31 -0.39 29.16
C ARG A 269 15.08 -0.52 28.26
N ARG A 270 15.25 -1.11 27.08
CA ARG A 270 14.18 -1.39 26.11
C ARG A 270 14.20 -2.87 25.74
N THR A 271 13.10 -3.57 26.01
CA THR A 271 12.98 -5.01 25.70
C THR A 271 11.98 -5.22 24.56
N THR A 272 12.37 -5.91 23.49
CA THR A 272 11.52 -6.16 22.33
C THR A 272 10.28 -6.98 22.71
N ARG A 273 9.10 -6.50 22.29
CA ARG A 273 7.79 -7.14 22.49
C ARG A 273 7.28 -7.80 21.21
N LEU A 274 7.29 -7.06 20.11
CA LEU A 274 6.77 -7.50 18.81
C LEU A 274 7.92 -7.83 17.86
N ASP A 275 8.05 -9.07 17.41
CA ASP A 275 9.00 -9.60 16.44
C ASP A 275 8.47 -10.93 15.83
N PRO A 276 8.42 -11.12 14.50
CA PRO A 276 8.82 -10.20 13.43
C PRO A 276 7.88 -9.00 13.23
N ARG A 277 8.35 -8.01 12.47
CA ARG A 277 7.62 -6.80 12.07
C ARG A 277 7.90 -6.54 10.59
N TYR A 278 7.06 -7.08 9.72
CA TYR A 278 7.39 -7.18 8.28
C TYR A 278 6.32 -6.61 7.36
N VAL A 279 6.75 -6.16 6.18
CA VAL A 279 5.94 -5.42 5.20
C VAL A 279 6.21 -5.86 3.77
N TYR A 280 5.28 -5.64 2.86
CA TYR A 280 5.54 -5.62 1.42
C TYR A 280 6.27 -4.33 1.06
N SER A 281 7.12 -4.35 0.03
CA SER A 281 7.76 -3.12 -0.46
C SER A 281 6.73 -2.16 -1.04
N TYR A 282 6.94 -0.85 -0.89
CA TYR A 282 6.00 0.15 -1.40
C TYR A 282 5.99 0.22 -2.93
N PHE A 283 7.04 -0.26 -3.62
CA PHE A 283 7.17 -0.15 -5.08
C PHE A 283 7.77 -1.39 -5.73
N ALA A 284 7.81 -2.52 -5.03
CA ALA A 284 8.11 -3.78 -5.69
C ALA A 284 6.95 -4.11 -6.64
N LEU A 285 7.30 -4.46 -7.88
CA LEU A 285 6.31 -5.00 -8.80
C LEU A 285 5.87 -6.37 -8.32
N TYR A 286 4.58 -6.62 -8.43
CA TYR A 286 4.03 -7.94 -8.24
C TYR A 286 4.34 -8.79 -9.51
N GLY A 287 4.65 -10.08 -9.36
CA GLY A 287 5.19 -10.92 -10.43
C GLY A 287 6.53 -11.59 -10.07
N ASP A 288 7.49 -11.61 -11.00
CA ASP A 288 8.79 -12.31 -10.85
C ASP A 288 9.99 -11.32 -10.71
N PRO A 289 10.09 -10.60 -9.58
CA PRO A 289 11.17 -9.63 -9.36
C PRO A 289 12.56 -10.28 -9.29
N LEU A 290 12.63 -11.61 -9.17
CA LEU A 290 13.89 -12.35 -9.08
C LEU A 290 14.55 -12.56 -10.45
N MET A 291 13.78 -12.45 -11.54
CA MET A 291 14.29 -12.41 -12.91
C MET A 291 14.58 -10.99 -13.39
N GLU A 292 13.88 -9.99 -12.87
CA GLU A 292 13.98 -8.59 -13.31
C GLU A 292 15.05 -7.80 -12.55
N LYS A 293 16.34 -8.05 -12.84
CA LYS A 293 17.48 -7.37 -12.16
C LYS A 293 17.45 -5.84 -12.17
N ALA A 294 16.75 -5.23 -13.12
CA ALA A 294 16.66 -3.77 -13.25
C ALA A 294 15.66 -3.12 -12.28
N ILE A 295 14.80 -3.90 -11.63
CA ILE A 295 13.76 -3.42 -10.73
C ILE A 295 14.03 -3.99 -9.35
N ASP A 296 14.86 -3.26 -8.60
CA ASP A 296 15.24 -3.65 -7.26
C ASP A 296 14.05 -3.50 -6.29
N PRO A 297 13.54 -4.59 -5.69
CA PRO A 297 12.44 -4.49 -4.74
C PRO A 297 12.90 -3.93 -3.38
N PHE A 298 14.18 -4.09 -3.03
CA PHE A 298 14.76 -3.77 -1.72
C PHE A 298 16.08 -2.99 -1.84
N PRO A 299 16.04 -1.77 -2.41
CA PRO A 299 17.22 -0.91 -2.47
C PRO A 299 17.63 -0.46 -1.05
N ALA A 300 18.93 -0.21 -0.88
CA ALA A 300 19.57 0.10 0.40
C ALA A 300 18.89 1.25 1.17
N GLY A 301 18.59 2.38 0.50
CA GLY A 301 17.92 3.51 1.14
C GLY A 301 16.52 3.19 1.65
N PHE A 302 15.80 2.28 0.98
CA PHE A 302 14.45 1.88 1.39
C PHE A 302 14.52 0.98 2.63
N LEU A 303 15.45 0.02 2.64
CA LEU A 303 15.71 -0.85 3.79
C LEU A 303 16.10 -0.07 5.05
N ASP A 304 16.98 0.94 4.92
CA ASP A 304 17.36 1.81 6.04
C ASP A 304 16.17 2.58 6.60
N ARG A 305 15.33 3.16 5.73
CA ARG A 305 14.11 3.88 6.14
C ARG A 305 13.12 2.99 6.86
N LEU A 306 12.91 1.76 6.37
CA LEU A 306 12.07 0.77 7.04
C LEU A 306 12.64 0.41 8.43
N ALA A 307 13.94 0.13 8.51
CA ALA A 307 14.61 -0.18 9.78
C ALA A 307 14.50 0.97 10.80
N ARG A 308 14.69 2.22 10.35
CA ARG A 308 14.53 3.44 11.16
C ARG A 308 13.11 3.61 11.70
N ALA A 309 12.12 3.21 10.89
CA ALA A 309 10.69 3.21 11.22
C ALA A 309 10.24 1.97 12.03
N GLY A 310 11.16 1.08 12.42
CA GLY A 310 10.88 -0.06 13.31
C GLY A 310 10.49 -1.36 12.62
N VAL A 311 10.53 -1.41 11.28
CA VAL A 311 10.31 -2.63 10.48
C VAL A 311 11.61 -3.44 10.43
N ASN A 312 11.54 -4.76 10.57
CA ASN A 312 12.70 -5.64 10.45
C ASN A 312 12.47 -6.84 9.54
N GLY A 313 11.45 -6.76 8.69
CA GLY A 313 11.25 -7.74 7.64
C GLY A 313 10.60 -7.14 6.39
N VAL A 314 10.93 -7.71 5.25
CA VAL A 314 10.26 -7.49 3.97
C VAL A 314 9.83 -8.84 3.40
N TRP A 315 8.82 -8.87 2.53
CA TRP A 315 8.41 -10.11 1.88
C TRP A 315 8.23 -9.98 0.37
N LEU A 316 8.37 -11.12 -0.31
CA LEU A 316 8.14 -11.29 -1.75
C LEU A 316 7.37 -12.59 -2.03
N GLN A 317 6.62 -12.60 -3.13
CA GLN A 317 5.92 -13.81 -3.59
C GLN A 317 6.93 -14.87 -4.03
N ALA A 318 6.66 -16.12 -3.67
CA ALA A 318 7.45 -17.26 -4.11
C ALA A 318 6.57 -18.27 -4.85
N VAL A 319 7.00 -18.65 -6.05
CA VAL A 319 6.37 -19.70 -6.86
C VAL A 319 7.33 -20.88 -6.92
N LEU A 320 7.04 -21.96 -6.18
CA LEU A 320 8.01 -23.03 -5.94
C LEU A 320 8.47 -23.74 -7.22
N ARG A 321 7.57 -23.93 -8.19
CA ARG A 321 7.92 -24.52 -9.49
C ARG A 321 8.91 -23.69 -10.33
N ASN A 322 9.12 -22.40 -9.98
CA ASN A 322 10.10 -21.53 -10.64
C ASN A 322 11.41 -21.41 -9.82
N LEU A 323 11.39 -21.82 -8.54
CA LEU A 323 12.48 -21.60 -7.58
C LEU A 323 13.28 -22.86 -7.25
N ALA A 324 12.76 -24.04 -7.56
CA ALA A 324 13.44 -25.30 -7.30
C ALA A 324 13.29 -26.28 -8.47
N PRO A 325 14.38 -26.96 -8.88
CA PRO A 325 14.28 -28.09 -9.78
C PRO A 325 13.60 -29.28 -9.08
N SER A 326 13.00 -30.18 -9.85
CA SER A 326 12.31 -31.35 -9.30
C SER A 326 12.58 -32.60 -10.13
N ASN A 327 12.89 -33.71 -9.46
CA ASN A 327 12.96 -35.03 -10.09
C ASN A 327 11.56 -35.60 -10.36
N LEU A 328 10.58 -35.25 -9.53
CA LEU A 328 9.18 -35.69 -9.64
C LEU A 328 8.44 -34.96 -10.77
N PHE A 329 8.83 -33.70 -11.02
CA PHE A 329 8.28 -32.84 -12.06
C PHE A 329 9.43 -32.20 -12.85
N PRO A 330 10.06 -32.92 -13.81
CA PRO A 330 11.23 -32.44 -14.54
C PRO A 330 11.01 -31.14 -15.33
N GLU A 331 9.75 -30.78 -15.62
CA GLU A 331 9.38 -29.50 -16.24
C GLU A 331 9.48 -28.30 -15.28
N PHE A 332 9.71 -28.51 -13.99
CA PHE A 332 9.86 -27.43 -13.00
C PHE A 332 11.32 -27.03 -12.79
N GLY A 333 11.50 -25.79 -12.38
CA GLY A 333 12.79 -25.20 -12.05
C GLY A 333 13.39 -24.34 -13.16
N GLU A 334 12.72 -24.12 -14.30
CA GLU A 334 13.31 -23.29 -15.35
C GLU A 334 13.75 -21.90 -14.83
N GLY A 335 15.05 -21.61 -14.89
CA GLY A 335 15.65 -20.36 -14.43
C GLY A 335 15.87 -20.24 -12.91
N TRP A 336 15.73 -21.32 -12.15
CA TRP A 336 15.85 -21.31 -10.69
C TRP A 336 17.19 -20.75 -10.18
N GLU A 337 18.31 -21.04 -10.85
CA GLU A 337 19.64 -20.60 -10.45
C GLU A 337 19.74 -19.08 -10.44
N THR A 338 19.18 -18.43 -11.47
CA THR A 338 19.16 -16.97 -11.56
C THR A 338 18.32 -16.38 -10.45
N ARG A 339 17.12 -16.94 -10.21
CA ARG A 339 16.22 -16.44 -9.17
C ARG A 339 16.81 -16.58 -7.77
N LEU A 340 17.41 -17.73 -7.44
CA LEU A 340 18.02 -17.95 -6.13
C LEU A 340 19.29 -17.13 -5.94
N ALA A 341 20.09 -16.92 -7.00
CA ALA A 341 21.23 -16.00 -6.93
C ALA A 341 20.79 -14.55 -6.68
N THR A 342 19.72 -14.09 -7.32
CA THR A 342 19.13 -12.77 -7.05
C THR A 342 18.58 -12.69 -5.63
N LEU A 343 17.82 -13.71 -5.19
CA LEU A 343 17.26 -13.77 -3.84
C LEU A 343 18.35 -13.74 -2.76
N SER A 344 19.46 -14.46 -2.96
CA SER A 344 20.61 -14.45 -2.04
C SER A 344 21.22 -13.07 -1.89
N LYS A 345 21.40 -12.32 -2.99
CA LYS A 345 21.88 -10.93 -2.94
C LYS A 345 20.92 -10.00 -2.21
N LEU A 346 19.61 -10.19 -2.38
CA LEU A 346 18.59 -9.42 -1.68
C LEU A 346 18.63 -9.70 -0.16
N VAL A 347 18.76 -10.97 0.24
CA VAL A 347 18.89 -11.40 1.64
C VAL A 347 20.16 -10.83 2.28
N GLU A 348 21.29 -10.95 1.59
CA GLU A 348 22.59 -10.43 2.07
C GLU A 348 22.49 -8.93 2.31
N ARG A 349 21.96 -8.17 1.34
CA ARG A 349 21.80 -6.72 1.48
C ARG A 349 20.83 -6.35 2.60
N ALA A 350 19.67 -7.01 2.69
CA ALA A 350 18.69 -6.73 3.74
C ALA A 350 19.28 -6.96 5.15
N SER A 351 20.13 -7.98 5.31
CA SER A 351 20.78 -8.30 6.57
C SER A 351 21.68 -7.17 7.10
N GLN A 352 22.32 -6.40 6.22
CA GLN A 352 23.16 -5.24 6.58
C GLN A 352 22.37 -4.15 7.32
N TYR A 353 21.05 -4.11 7.14
CA TYR A 353 20.12 -3.19 7.79
C TYR A 353 19.34 -3.84 8.96
N GLY A 354 19.62 -5.10 9.27
CA GLY A 354 18.86 -5.88 10.26
C GLY A 354 17.44 -6.22 9.78
N VAL A 355 17.22 -6.26 8.46
CA VAL A 355 15.95 -6.61 7.83
C VAL A 355 16.03 -8.04 7.30
N ARG A 356 15.03 -8.86 7.61
CA ARG A 356 14.90 -10.23 7.11
C ARG A 356 14.00 -10.29 5.87
N VAL A 357 14.27 -11.22 4.96
CA VAL A 357 13.40 -11.46 3.79
C VAL A 357 12.54 -12.70 4.01
N PHE A 358 11.23 -12.55 3.87
CA PHE A 358 10.24 -13.63 3.99
C PHE A 358 9.65 -14.00 2.62
N LEU A 359 9.33 -15.26 2.42
CA LEU A 359 8.66 -15.72 1.21
C LEU A 359 7.16 -15.94 1.47
N TYR A 360 6.33 -15.33 0.63
CA TYR A 360 4.89 -15.58 0.61
C TYR A 360 4.59 -16.83 -0.22
N LEU A 361 3.97 -17.83 0.40
CA LEU A 361 3.55 -19.07 -0.24
C LEU A 361 2.02 -19.12 -0.42
N ASN A 362 1.60 -19.18 -1.67
CA ASN A 362 0.24 -19.57 -2.05
C ASN A 362 0.37 -20.72 -3.05
N GLU A 363 0.95 -21.81 -2.58
CA GLU A 363 1.42 -22.94 -3.38
C GLU A 363 0.82 -24.27 -2.88
N PRO A 364 0.74 -25.30 -3.74
CA PRO A 364 1.02 -25.29 -5.19
C PRO A 364 0.04 -24.41 -5.98
N ARG A 365 0.37 -23.94 -7.19
CA ARG A 365 -0.66 -23.40 -8.09
C ARG A 365 -1.40 -24.52 -8.83
N SER A 366 -2.58 -24.20 -9.35
CA SER A 366 -3.29 -25.07 -10.29
C SER A 366 -2.49 -25.24 -11.59
N MET A 367 -2.64 -26.39 -12.22
CA MET A 367 -1.95 -26.76 -13.45
C MET A 367 -2.97 -27.04 -14.56
N PRO A 368 -2.62 -26.85 -15.84
CA PRO A 368 -3.53 -27.11 -16.94
C PRO A 368 -3.80 -28.61 -17.11
N THR A 369 -4.86 -28.96 -17.82
CA THR A 369 -5.32 -30.35 -17.99
C THR A 369 -4.23 -31.29 -18.51
N GLU A 370 -3.40 -30.81 -19.43
CA GLU A 370 -2.34 -31.56 -20.11
C GLU A 370 -1.28 -32.04 -19.12
N PHE A 371 -1.00 -31.26 -18.06
CA PHE A 371 -0.05 -31.64 -17.02
C PHE A 371 -0.45 -32.93 -16.29
N PHE A 372 -1.75 -33.20 -16.20
CA PHE A 372 -2.31 -34.37 -15.52
C PHE A 372 -2.52 -35.59 -16.43
N ALA A 373 -2.33 -35.45 -17.75
CA ALA A 373 -2.52 -36.57 -18.69
C ALA A 373 -1.59 -37.74 -18.38
N ALA A 374 -0.34 -37.45 -17.97
CA ALA A 374 0.63 -38.45 -17.53
C ALA A 374 0.57 -38.76 -16.02
N ARG A 375 -0.26 -38.04 -15.25
CA ARG A 375 -0.25 -38.04 -13.77
C ARG A 375 -1.67 -37.94 -13.17
N PRO A 376 -2.64 -38.79 -13.57
CA PRO A 376 -4.02 -38.67 -13.11
C PRO A 376 -4.17 -38.82 -11.59
N GLU A 377 -3.25 -39.52 -10.94
CA GLU A 377 -3.23 -39.82 -9.50
C GLU A 377 -3.01 -38.59 -8.61
N ILE A 378 -2.48 -37.47 -9.15
CA ILE A 378 -2.32 -36.22 -8.40
C ILE A 378 -3.35 -35.14 -8.75
N ARG A 379 -4.22 -35.37 -9.74
CA ARG A 379 -5.22 -34.37 -10.16
C ARG A 379 -6.29 -34.14 -9.12
N GLY A 380 -6.43 -32.92 -8.63
CA GLY A 380 -7.43 -32.49 -7.66
C GLY A 380 -8.71 -31.95 -8.30
N THR A 381 -9.40 -31.09 -7.56
CA THR A 381 -10.61 -30.38 -8.03
C THR A 381 -10.31 -29.39 -9.15
N ASP A 382 -11.34 -29.01 -9.89
CA ASP A 382 -11.31 -27.96 -10.91
C ASP A 382 -11.04 -26.56 -10.34
N ASP A 383 -10.30 -25.77 -11.10
CA ASP A 383 -10.11 -24.33 -10.87
C ASP A 383 -11.20 -23.55 -11.60
N THR A 384 -12.10 -22.94 -10.84
CA THR A 384 -13.21 -22.16 -11.39
C THR A 384 -12.78 -20.78 -11.88
N GLU A 385 -11.64 -20.29 -11.41
CA GLU A 385 -11.09 -18.99 -11.79
C GLU A 385 -10.17 -19.12 -13.01
N ALA A 386 -9.63 -20.31 -13.25
CA ALA A 386 -8.86 -20.65 -14.45
C ALA A 386 -9.42 -21.90 -15.14
N PRO A 387 -10.49 -21.77 -15.96
CA PRO A 387 -11.10 -22.89 -16.69
C PRO A 387 -10.06 -23.74 -17.45
N GLY A 388 -10.17 -25.06 -17.32
CA GLY A 388 -9.19 -26.00 -17.90
C GLY A 388 -7.96 -26.28 -17.01
N SER A 389 -7.89 -25.67 -15.82
CA SER A 389 -6.86 -25.96 -14.81
C SER A 389 -7.43 -26.74 -13.62
N PHE A 390 -6.58 -27.49 -12.92
CA PHE A 390 -6.93 -28.31 -11.77
C PHE A 390 -5.89 -28.17 -10.65
N ALA A 391 -6.33 -28.33 -9.40
CA ALA A 391 -5.44 -28.38 -8.25
C ALA A 391 -4.42 -29.53 -8.38
N MET A 392 -3.18 -29.29 -7.98
CA MET A 392 -2.28 -30.39 -7.58
C MET A 392 -2.73 -30.88 -6.21
N CYS A 393 -3.32 -32.08 -6.13
CA CYS A 393 -3.92 -32.60 -4.91
C CYS A 393 -2.87 -32.89 -3.83
N THR A 394 -2.81 -32.05 -2.80
CA THR A 394 -1.87 -32.19 -1.68
C THR A 394 -2.14 -33.40 -0.77
N SER A 395 -3.24 -34.12 -0.96
CA SER A 395 -3.43 -35.43 -0.32
C SER A 395 -2.64 -36.55 -1.00
N ALA A 396 -2.08 -36.31 -2.20
CA ALA A 396 -1.12 -37.22 -2.82
C ALA A 396 0.27 -36.99 -2.22
N PRO A 397 0.94 -38.03 -1.66
CA PRO A 397 2.27 -37.90 -1.06
C PRO A 397 3.31 -37.26 -2.00
N MET A 398 3.29 -37.64 -3.29
CA MET A 398 4.19 -37.10 -4.31
C MET A 398 4.15 -35.56 -4.41
N VAL A 399 2.97 -34.94 -4.27
CA VAL A 399 2.85 -33.47 -4.30
C VAL A 399 3.49 -32.86 -3.05
N ARG A 400 3.27 -33.46 -1.87
CA ARG A 400 3.86 -32.95 -0.61
C ARG A 400 5.37 -33.15 -0.56
N GLU A 401 5.87 -34.27 -1.08
CA GLU A 401 7.31 -34.53 -1.22
C GLU A 401 7.97 -33.41 -2.03
N TRP A 402 7.45 -33.13 -3.23
CA TRP A 402 7.95 -32.03 -4.05
C TRP A 402 7.90 -30.66 -3.36
N LEU A 403 6.80 -30.30 -2.69
CA LEU A 403 6.68 -29.03 -1.97
C LEU A 403 7.75 -28.91 -0.88
N SER A 404 7.92 -29.99 -0.12
CA SER A 404 8.90 -30.04 0.96
C SER A 404 10.31 -29.93 0.38
N GLU A 405 10.66 -30.74 -0.63
CA GLU A 405 11.98 -30.75 -1.28
C GLU A 405 12.32 -29.39 -1.88
N SER A 406 11.34 -28.75 -2.54
CA SER A 406 11.51 -27.40 -3.10
C SER A 406 11.89 -26.38 -2.02
N LEU A 407 11.21 -26.39 -0.88
CA LEU A 407 11.54 -25.49 0.23
C LEU A 407 12.90 -25.81 0.84
N ALA A 408 13.23 -27.09 1.03
CA ALA A 408 14.55 -27.49 1.52
C ALA A 408 15.66 -27.00 0.57
N HIS A 409 15.44 -27.14 -0.73
CA HIS A 409 16.33 -26.64 -1.77
C HIS A 409 16.52 -25.12 -1.65
N VAL A 410 15.43 -24.34 -1.66
CA VAL A 410 15.48 -22.87 -1.55
C VAL A 410 16.25 -22.42 -0.30
N PHE A 411 15.94 -22.98 0.87
CA PHE A 411 16.58 -22.59 2.13
C PHE A 411 18.04 -23.06 2.23
N SER A 412 18.42 -24.16 1.57
CA SER A 412 19.82 -24.60 1.51
C SER A 412 20.69 -23.69 0.63
N ARG A 413 20.10 -23.13 -0.43
CA ARG A 413 20.80 -22.27 -1.41
C ARG A 413 20.79 -20.81 -1.00
N VAL A 414 19.85 -20.40 -0.15
CA VAL A 414 19.75 -19.02 0.35
C VAL A 414 19.72 -19.02 1.88
N PRO A 415 20.87 -19.25 2.54
CA PRO A 415 20.97 -19.11 3.99
C PRO A 415 20.67 -17.67 4.42
N GLY A 416 20.04 -17.49 5.59
CA GLY A 416 19.66 -16.18 6.12
C GLY A 416 18.26 -15.69 5.74
N LEU A 417 17.48 -16.47 4.97
CA LEU A 417 16.05 -16.21 4.79
C LEU A 417 15.34 -16.14 6.15
N GLY A 418 14.48 -15.14 6.31
CA GLY A 418 13.74 -14.88 7.55
C GLY A 418 12.65 -15.92 7.83
N GLY A 419 12.12 -16.56 6.79
CA GLY A 419 11.06 -17.54 6.90
C GLY A 419 10.09 -17.52 5.74
N VAL A 420 8.98 -18.22 5.94
CA VAL A 420 7.84 -18.26 5.03
C VAL A 420 6.56 -17.91 5.77
N PHE A 421 5.61 -17.33 5.05
CA PHE A 421 4.23 -17.29 5.50
C PHE A 421 3.31 -17.76 4.37
N CYS A 422 2.16 -18.34 4.72
CA CYS A 422 1.30 -18.97 3.73
C CYS A 422 -0.17 -18.65 3.92
N ILE A 423 -0.86 -18.52 2.79
CA ILE A 423 -2.31 -18.61 2.67
C ILE A 423 -2.62 -19.93 1.97
N THR A 424 -3.52 -20.73 2.54
CA THR A 424 -3.88 -22.06 2.04
C THR A 424 -5.31 -22.13 1.50
N MET A 425 -6.05 -21.02 1.54
CA MET A 425 -7.45 -20.93 1.13
C MET A 425 -7.74 -19.58 0.46
N SER A 426 -8.90 -19.46 -0.20
CA SER A 426 -9.36 -18.27 -0.91
C SER A 426 -8.62 -17.91 -2.20
N GLU A 427 -7.36 -17.48 -2.13
CA GLU A 427 -6.69 -16.82 -3.25
C GLU A 427 -6.47 -17.76 -4.45
N ASN A 428 -5.35 -18.47 -4.51
CA ASN A 428 -5.15 -19.49 -5.53
C ASN A 428 -5.66 -20.86 -5.07
N LEU A 429 -5.94 -21.73 -6.03
CA LEU A 429 -6.31 -23.11 -5.78
C LEU A 429 -5.09 -23.93 -5.33
N THR A 430 -4.71 -23.78 -4.05
CA THR A 430 -3.52 -24.41 -3.45
C THR A 430 -3.72 -25.83 -2.96
N ASN A 431 -4.96 -26.21 -2.71
CA ASN A 431 -5.37 -27.57 -2.39
C ASN A 431 -6.85 -27.71 -2.73
N CYS A 432 -7.39 -28.92 -2.64
CA CYS A 432 -8.77 -29.15 -3.06
C CYS A 432 -9.83 -28.48 -2.16
N PHE A 433 -9.46 -27.99 -0.97
CA PHE A 433 -10.34 -27.24 -0.07
C PHE A 433 -10.24 -25.72 -0.25
N SER A 434 -9.25 -25.20 -0.99
CA SER A 434 -8.98 -23.75 -1.05
C SER A 434 -10.19 -22.92 -1.48
N HIS A 435 -11.02 -23.47 -2.37
CA HIS A 435 -12.27 -22.87 -2.86
C HIS A 435 -13.52 -23.69 -2.49
N GLY A 436 -13.43 -24.58 -1.50
CA GLY A 436 -14.60 -25.30 -0.98
C GLY A 436 -15.17 -26.41 -1.88
N ARG A 437 -14.39 -26.87 -2.87
CA ARG A 437 -14.82 -27.81 -3.91
C ARG A 437 -14.24 -29.23 -3.79
N ALA A 438 -13.71 -29.58 -2.61
CA ALA A 438 -13.00 -30.85 -2.39
C ALA A 438 -13.78 -32.13 -2.77
N ARG A 439 -15.11 -32.07 -2.77
CA ARG A 439 -16.00 -33.17 -3.20
C ARG A 439 -15.75 -33.69 -4.61
N TYR A 440 -15.17 -32.89 -5.50
CA TYR A 440 -14.85 -33.30 -6.87
C TYR A 440 -13.46 -33.94 -7.02
N CYS A 441 -12.69 -34.00 -5.94
CA CYS A 441 -11.43 -34.75 -5.91
C CYS A 441 -11.68 -36.13 -5.29
N PRO A 442 -11.32 -37.25 -5.95
CA PRO A 442 -11.60 -38.60 -5.44
C PRO A 442 -10.88 -38.93 -4.13
N ARG A 443 -9.81 -38.19 -3.80
CA ARG A 443 -9.08 -38.34 -2.54
C ARG A 443 -9.66 -37.43 -1.45
N CYS A 444 -9.74 -36.12 -1.74
CA CYS A 444 -10.16 -35.15 -0.73
C CYS A 444 -11.65 -35.21 -0.39
N SER A 445 -12.49 -35.84 -1.24
CA SER A 445 -13.90 -36.09 -0.92
C SER A 445 -14.09 -36.99 0.30
N MET A 446 -13.08 -37.77 0.68
CA MET A 446 -13.07 -38.67 1.84
C MET A 446 -12.31 -38.11 3.03
N ARG A 447 -11.85 -36.85 2.98
CA ARG A 447 -10.99 -36.23 4.00
C ARG A 447 -11.64 -34.98 4.59
N GLN A 448 -11.15 -34.58 5.76
CA GLN A 448 -11.54 -33.29 6.36
C GLN A 448 -10.60 -32.17 5.91
N GLY A 449 -11.15 -31.00 5.63
CA GLY A 449 -10.36 -29.83 5.20
C GLY A 449 -9.29 -29.44 6.22
N ALA A 450 -9.61 -29.53 7.52
CA ALA A 450 -8.68 -29.20 8.58
C ALA A 450 -7.44 -30.10 8.63
N GLU A 451 -7.59 -31.37 8.27
CA GLU A 451 -6.46 -32.31 8.16
C GLU A 451 -5.56 -31.94 6.98
N VAL A 452 -6.15 -31.71 5.80
CA VAL A 452 -5.39 -31.38 4.58
C VAL A 452 -4.65 -30.05 4.73
N VAL A 453 -5.30 -29.02 5.27
CA VAL A 453 -4.67 -27.71 5.48
C VAL A 453 -3.52 -27.81 6.48
N ALA A 454 -3.69 -28.52 7.61
CA ALA A 454 -2.62 -28.70 8.59
C ALA A 454 -1.44 -29.51 8.01
N GLU A 455 -1.71 -30.53 7.19
CA GLU A 455 -0.66 -31.31 6.50
C GLU A 455 0.14 -30.49 5.50
N VAL A 456 -0.50 -29.57 4.76
CA VAL A 456 0.20 -28.66 3.85
C VAL A 456 1.15 -27.75 4.64
N ILE A 457 0.69 -27.18 5.75
CA ILE A 457 1.50 -26.30 6.60
C ILE A 457 2.66 -27.09 7.23
N GLN A 458 2.41 -28.31 7.70
CA GLN A 458 3.44 -29.21 8.20
C GLN A 458 4.47 -29.53 7.10
N THR A 459 4.02 -29.79 5.87
CA THR A 459 4.90 -30.05 4.72
C THR A 459 5.85 -28.87 4.46
N PHE A 460 5.33 -27.64 4.53
CA PHE A 460 6.16 -26.44 4.42
C PHE A 460 7.16 -26.35 5.56
N ARG A 461 6.70 -26.53 6.80
CA ARG A 461 7.54 -26.52 8.00
C ARG A 461 8.68 -27.53 7.88
N ASP A 462 8.40 -28.76 7.49
CA ASP A 462 9.40 -29.83 7.39
C ASP A 462 10.42 -29.55 6.28
N GLY A 463 9.99 -28.95 5.17
CA GLY A 463 10.88 -28.49 4.10
C GLY A 463 11.85 -27.42 4.59
N VAL A 464 11.35 -26.39 5.28
CA VAL A 464 12.17 -25.32 5.87
C VAL A 464 13.14 -25.89 6.92
N ARG A 465 12.66 -26.77 7.79
CA ARG A 465 13.43 -27.30 8.95
C ARG A 465 14.55 -28.26 8.57
N ARG A 466 14.54 -28.80 7.34
CA ARG A 466 15.71 -29.54 6.82
C ARG A 466 16.94 -28.66 6.61
N SER A 467 16.75 -27.35 6.42
CA SER A 467 17.84 -26.42 6.11
C SER A 467 17.98 -25.29 7.13
N SER A 468 16.95 -25.01 7.95
CA SER A 468 16.99 -23.93 8.95
C SER A 468 16.12 -24.20 10.20
N SER A 469 16.74 -24.14 11.39
CA SER A 469 16.03 -24.15 12.68
C SER A 469 15.41 -22.80 13.03
N GLU A 470 15.98 -21.70 12.52
CA GLU A 470 15.67 -20.33 12.96
C GLU A 470 14.60 -19.64 12.09
N ALA A 471 14.39 -20.10 10.86
CA ALA A 471 13.46 -19.42 9.95
C ALA A 471 12.00 -19.59 10.43
N GLU A 472 11.24 -18.51 10.38
CA GLU A 472 9.83 -18.52 10.79
C GLU A 472 8.99 -19.33 9.80
N VAL A 473 8.00 -20.04 10.31
CA VAL A 473 6.94 -20.65 9.49
C VAL A 473 5.62 -20.14 10.02
N ILE A 474 4.94 -19.32 9.22
CA ILE A 474 3.76 -18.56 9.63
C ILE A 474 2.55 -19.04 8.84
N ALA A 475 1.54 -19.56 9.55
CA ALA A 475 0.26 -19.93 8.95
C ALA A 475 -0.72 -18.75 9.08
N TRP A 476 -1.13 -18.17 7.95
CA TRP A 476 -2.18 -17.16 7.96
C TRP A 476 -3.54 -17.83 7.80
N ASP A 477 -4.42 -17.60 8.77
CA ASP A 477 -5.78 -18.15 8.81
C ASP A 477 -6.76 -17.53 7.79
N TRP A 478 -6.25 -16.81 6.79
CA TRP A 478 -7.02 -16.19 5.72
C TRP A 478 -7.83 -17.24 4.96
N GLY A 479 -9.13 -16.99 4.83
CA GLY A 479 -10.07 -17.90 4.17
C GLY A 479 -10.45 -19.16 4.96
N TRP A 480 -9.93 -19.38 6.18
CA TRP A 480 -10.34 -20.53 7.00
C TRP A 480 -11.74 -20.35 7.60
N GLY A 481 -12.50 -21.43 7.69
CA GLY A 481 -13.89 -21.48 8.14
C GLY A 481 -14.89 -21.20 7.01
N GLU A 482 -16.18 -21.16 7.38
CA GLU A 482 -17.27 -21.04 6.41
C GLU A 482 -17.68 -19.59 6.10
N ASP A 483 -17.18 -18.62 6.87
CA ASP A 483 -17.53 -17.19 6.73
C ASP A 483 -17.09 -16.59 5.37
N TRP A 484 -16.06 -17.17 4.74
CA TRP A 484 -15.47 -16.65 3.49
C TRP A 484 -15.43 -17.72 2.39
N VAL A 485 -14.82 -18.89 2.66
CA VAL A 485 -14.86 -20.04 1.75
C VAL A 485 -15.91 -21.02 2.24
N ARG A 486 -17.04 -21.11 1.52
CA ARG A 486 -18.08 -22.10 1.85
C ARG A 486 -17.50 -23.52 1.79
N ASN A 487 -17.77 -24.35 2.80
CA ASN A 487 -17.15 -25.68 2.98
C ASN A 487 -15.62 -25.62 3.16
N GLY A 488 -15.11 -24.50 3.68
CA GLY A 488 -13.71 -24.32 4.02
C GLY A 488 -13.26 -25.17 5.21
N ALA A 489 -11.96 -25.19 5.48
CA ALA A 489 -11.41 -25.90 6.62
C ALA A 489 -11.77 -25.20 7.94
N ASP A 490 -12.28 -25.94 8.93
CA ASP A 490 -12.55 -25.39 10.26
C ASP A 490 -11.27 -24.85 10.90
N ALA A 491 -11.24 -23.55 11.19
CA ALA A 491 -10.05 -22.88 11.70
C ALA A 491 -9.60 -23.43 13.06
N ALA A 492 -10.54 -23.76 13.95
CA ALA A 492 -10.21 -24.25 15.29
C ALA A 492 -9.59 -25.65 15.25
N GLU A 493 -10.03 -26.51 14.33
CA GLU A 493 -9.43 -27.81 14.09
C GLU A 493 -8.07 -27.72 13.40
N VAL A 494 -7.90 -26.81 12.44
CA VAL A 494 -6.58 -26.57 11.84
C VAL A 494 -5.59 -26.15 12.93
N ILE A 495 -5.93 -25.13 13.73
CA ILE A 495 -5.07 -24.62 14.81
C ILE A 495 -4.68 -25.75 15.76
N ARG A 496 -5.61 -26.62 16.15
CA ARG A 496 -5.33 -27.77 17.03
C ARG A 496 -4.31 -28.76 16.46
N ARG A 497 -4.20 -28.85 15.13
CA ARG A 497 -3.32 -29.78 14.41
C ARG A 497 -1.95 -29.17 14.02
N LEU A 498 -1.77 -27.86 14.10
CA LEU A 498 -0.51 -27.22 13.73
C LEU A 498 0.70 -27.72 14.57
N PRO A 499 1.91 -27.79 13.99
CA PRO A 499 3.14 -28.01 14.76
C PRO A 499 3.41 -26.90 15.78
N GLN A 500 4.08 -27.20 16.90
CA GLN A 500 4.32 -26.23 17.99
C GLN A 500 5.24 -25.06 17.59
N ASP A 501 6.12 -25.27 16.62
CA ASP A 501 7.09 -24.27 16.12
C ASP A 501 6.58 -23.48 14.90
N VAL A 502 5.26 -23.51 14.66
CA VAL A 502 4.56 -22.67 13.68
C VAL A 502 3.87 -21.51 14.39
N SER A 503 3.96 -20.32 13.80
CA SER A 503 3.26 -19.12 14.25
C SER A 503 1.89 -19.00 13.56
N LEU A 504 0.85 -18.60 14.29
CA LEU A 504 -0.46 -18.28 13.72
C LEU A 504 -0.55 -16.76 13.44
N LEU A 505 -0.91 -16.38 12.22
CA LEU A 505 -1.22 -15.01 11.83
C LEU A 505 -2.72 -14.86 11.58
N SER A 506 -3.34 -13.84 12.17
CA SER A 506 -4.75 -13.51 11.95
C SER A 506 -4.94 -12.03 11.63
N VAL A 507 -5.87 -11.71 10.73
CA VAL A 507 -6.30 -10.31 10.48
C VAL A 507 -6.90 -9.75 11.75
N SER A 508 -6.32 -8.65 12.25
CA SER A 508 -6.66 -8.16 13.57
C SER A 508 -8.11 -7.67 13.64
N GLU A 509 -8.58 -6.94 12.64
CA GLU A 509 -9.86 -6.21 12.70
C GLU A 509 -11.06 -7.10 12.39
N TRP A 510 -10.83 -8.34 11.98
CA TRP A 510 -11.88 -9.20 11.44
C TRP A 510 -12.99 -9.49 12.44
N ASN A 511 -14.23 -9.36 11.97
CA ASN A 511 -15.48 -9.53 12.72
C ASN A 511 -15.70 -8.50 13.83
N VAL A 512 -14.92 -7.41 13.93
CA VAL A 512 -15.30 -6.29 14.82
C VAL A 512 -16.69 -5.79 14.39
N PRO A 513 -17.71 -5.81 15.26
CA PRO A 513 -19.01 -5.27 14.95
C PRO A 513 -18.95 -3.74 14.94
N ILE A 514 -19.56 -3.12 13.94
CA ILE A 514 -19.59 -1.66 13.82
C ILE A 514 -21.02 -1.17 13.60
N ARG A 515 -21.25 0.07 14.03
CA ARG A 515 -22.49 0.82 13.74
C ARG A 515 -22.11 2.18 13.19
N ARG A 516 -22.52 2.48 11.96
CA ARG A 516 -22.23 3.74 11.24
C ARG A 516 -23.50 4.26 10.58
N GLY A 517 -23.84 5.52 10.83
CA GLY A 517 -25.09 6.14 10.35
C GLY A 517 -26.36 5.34 10.69
N GLY A 518 -26.36 4.58 11.79
CA GLY A 518 -27.47 3.73 12.22
C GLY A 518 -27.46 2.30 11.65
N HIS A 519 -26.68 2.02 10.61
CA HIS A 519 -26.55 0.69 10.00
C HIS A 519 -25.53 -0.18 10.75
N GLN A 520 -25.83 -1.47 10.92
CA GLN A 520 -24.98 -2.43 11.61
C GLN A 520 -24.31 -3.36 10.61
N THR A 521 -22.99 -3.48 10.71
CA THR A 521 -22.18 -4.41 9.90
C THR A 521 -21.06 -4.99 10.76
N LYS A 522 -20.21 -5.80 10.14
CA LYS A 522 -18.97 -6.28 10.74
C LYS A 522 -17.83 -6.12 9.73
N VAL A 523 -16.63 -5.92 10.24
CA VAL A 523 -15.43 -5.86 9.41
C VAL A 523 -15.15 -7.22 8.79
N GLY A 524 -14.87 -7.25 7.48
CA GLY A 524 -14.55 -8.45 6.71
C GLY A 524 -13.20 -8.38 5.97
N GLU A 525 -12.37 -7.39 6.29
CA GLU A 525 -11.09 -7.08 5.64
C GLU A 525 -10.19 -6.34 6.65
N TYR A 526 -8.89 -6.21 6.40
CA TYR A 526 -8.04 -5.32 7.19
C TYR A 526 -8.51 -3.86 7.11
N SER A 527 -8.46 -3.13 8.23
CA SER A 527 -8.98 -1.77 8.36
C SER A 527 -8.09 -0.92 9.27
N ILE A 528 -8.06 0.39 8.99
CA ILE A 528 -7.53 1.40 9.91
C ILE A 528 -8.67 2.16 10.60
N SER A 529 -9.85 2.34 9.96
CA SER A 529 -10.99 3.03 10.60
C SER A 529 -11.61 2.23 11.74
N VAL A 530 -11.30 0.93 11.82
CA VAL A 530 -11.76 0.02 12.87
C VAL A 530 -10.57 -0.61 13.57
N VAL A 531 -10.45 -0.34 14.87
CA VAL A 531 -9.34 -0.83 15.69
C VAL A 531 -9.64 -2.25 16.20
N GLY A 532 -8.72 -3.19 15.95
CA GLY A 532 -8.79 -4.57 16.46
C GLY A 532 -8.16 -4.77 17.85
N PRO A 533 -8.02 -6.04 18.32
CA PRO A 533 -8.45 -7.27 17.65
C PRO A 533 -9.96 -7.54 17.76
N GLY A 534 -10.55 -8.07 16.70
CA GLY A 534 -11.95 -8.48 16.65
C GLY A 534 -12.21 -9.88 17.21
N PRO A 535 -13.48 -10.27 17.37
CA PRO A 535 -13.89 -11.56 17.92
C PRO A 535 -13.29 -12.77 17.21
N ARG A 536 -13.05 -12.71 15.89
CA ARG A 536 -12.39 -13.80 15.16
C ARG A 536 -10.93 -13.96 15.59
N ALA A 537 -10.17 -12.88 15.49
CA ALA A 537 -8.75 -12.86 15.86
C ALA A 537 -8.54 -13.24 17.33
N GLY A 538 -9.41 -12.77 18.23
CA GLY A 538 -9.40 -13.14 19.64
C GLY A 538 -9.57 -14.64 19.86
N ARG A 539 -10.64 -15.25 19.32
CA ARG A 539 -10.90 -16.69 19.46
C ARG A 539 -9.76 -17.55 18.92
N HIS A 540 -9.24 -17.22 17.74
CA HIS A 540 -8.16 -17.97 17.11
C HIS A 540 -6.84 -17.79 17.87
N GLY A 541 -6.55 -16.57 18.32
CA GLY A 541 -5.39 -16.26 19.16
C GLY A 541 -5.40 -17.03 20.47
N GLU A 542 -6.53 -17.10 21.16
CA GLU A 542 -6.66 -17.89 22.40
C GLU A 542 -6.45 -19.40 22.17
N LEU A 543 -6.98 -19.95 21.08
CA LEU A 543 -6.76 -21.35 20.72
C LEU A 543 -5.28 -21.64 20.45
N ALA A 544 -4.62 -20.76 19.71
CA ALA A 544 -3.19 -20.84 19.42
C ALA A 544 -2.35 -20.75 20.70
N GLN A 545 -2.65 -19.78 21.58
CA GLN A 545 -1.96 -19.60 22.86
C GLN A 545 -2.12 -20.82 23.78
N ARG A 546 -3.34 -21.39 23.90
CA ARG A 546 -3.58 -22.63 24.68
C ARG A 546 -2.76 -23.82 24.17
N LYS A 547 -2.49 -23.86 22.87
CA LYS A 547 -1.64 -24.88 22.24
C LYS A 547 -0.14 -24.59 22.35
N GLY A 548 0.23 -23.38 22.77
CA GLY A 548 1.62 -22.93 22.88
C GLY A 548 2.19 -22.32 21.60
N LEU A 549 1.36 -22.00 20.60
CA LEU A 549 1.81 -21.36 19.37
C LEU A 549 2.07 -19.86 19.60
N SER A 550 3.02 -19.29 18.86
CA SER A 550 3.18 -17.85 18.78
C SER A 550 2.04 -17.23 17.97
N THR A 551 1.50 -16.09 18.43
CA THR A 551 0.43 -15.37 17.75
C THR A 551 0.94 -14.06 17.16
N LEU A 552 0.64 -13.87 15.87
CA LEU A 552 0.97 -12.70 15.08
C LEU A 552 -0.33 -12.02 14.62
N ALA A 553 -0.30 -10.71 14.45
CA ALA A 553 -1.41 -9.96 13.88
C ALA A 553 -1.08 -9.47 12.47
N LYS A 554 -1.98 -9.73 11.52
CA LYS A 554 -2.01 -9.02 10.24
C LYS A 554 -2.75 -7.71 10.46
N VAL A 555 -2.09 -6.62 10.11
CA VAL A 555 -2.53 -5.23 10.26
C VAL A 555 -2.06 -4.42 9.06
N GLN A 556 -2.50 -3.17 8.95
CA GLN A 556 -2.10 -2.26 7.88
C GLN A 556 -1.77 -0.90 8.47
N TRP A 557 -0.48 -0.62 8.65
CA TRP A 557 -0.07 0.64 9.29
C TRP A 557 0.04 1.80 8.32
N ALA A 558 0.32 1.55 7.04
CA ALA A 558 0.42 2.63 6.05
C ALA A 558 -0.97 3.04 5.57
N ASN A 559 -1.63 2.18 4.79
CA ASN A 559 -2.94 2.39 4.21
C ASN A 559 -3.67 1.03 4.04
N THR A 560 -4.94 1.11 3.65
CA THR A 560 -5.83 -0.02 3.39
C THR A 560 -6.62 0.27 2.10
N TRP A 561 -7.52 -0.64 1.72
CA TRP A 561 -8.50 -0.38 0.66
C TRP A 561 -9.55 0.69 1.02
N GLU A 562 -9.51 1.25 2.24
CA GLU A 562 -10.34 2.41 2.59
C GLU A 562 -9.86 3.67 1.82
N ILE A 563 -8.54 3.86 1.66
CA ILE A 563 -7.92 4.79 0.71
C ILE A 563 -6.42 4.47 0.52
N SER A 564 -6.08 3.79 -0.57
CA SER A 564 -4.73 3.46 -1.01
C SER A 564 -4.14 4.47 -2.00
N ALA A 565 -4.92 5.46 -2.44
CA ALA A 565 -4.47 6.56 -3.29
C ALA A 565 -3.50 7.55 -2.60
N VAL A 566 -3.10 7.26 -1.37
CA VAL A 566 -2.08 8.00 -0.61
C VAL A 566 -1.06 7.01 -0.05
N PRO A 567 0.22 7.40 0.12
CA PRO A 567 1.25 6.51 0.67
C PRO A 567 0.96 6.04 2.10
N TYR A 568 0.20 6.84 2.88
CA TYR A 568 -0.33 6.44 4.17
C TYR A 568 -1.54 7.31 4.58
N ILE A 569 -2.37 6.78 5.49
CA ILE A 569 -3.52 7.49 6.07
C ILE A 569 -3.08 8.15 7.40
N PRO A 570 -3.13 9.49 7.55
CA PRO A 570 -2.53 10.20 8.69
C PRO A 570 -3.41 10.17 9.95
N VAL A 571 -3.67 8.96 10.48
CA VAL A 571 -4.52 8.70 11.65
C VAL A 571 -3.76 7.99 12.79
N PRO A 572 -2.61 8.52 13.23
CA PRO A 572 -1.72 7.83 14.15
C PRO A 572 -2.34 7.52 15.52
N HIS A 573 -3.40 8.23 15.93
CA HIS A 573 -4.09 7.92 17.18
C HIS A 573 -4.77 6.53 17.12
N LEU A 574 -5.39 6.17 16.00
CA LEU A 574 -5.98 4.83 15.81
C LEU A 574 -4.89 3.75 15.82
N ILE A 575 -3.74 4.02 15.21
CA ILE A 575 -2.58 3.11 15.20
C ILE A 575 -2.06 2.87 16.62
N ALA A 576 -1.93 3.92 17.43
CA ALA A 576 -1.49 3.79 18.81
C ALA A 576 -2.48 2.99 19.67
N GLU A 577 -3.79 3.25 19.52
CA GLU A 577 -4.84 2.50 20.21
C GLU A 577 -4.79 1.01 19.83
N HIS A 578 -4.65 0.73 18.54
CA HIS A 578 -4.57 -0.62 18.04
C HIS A 578 -3.33 -1.35 18.56
N CYS A 579 -2.16 -0.70 18.54
CA CYS A 579 -0.95 -1.25 19.15
C CYS A 579 -1.15 -1.61 20.63
N LYS A 580 -1.80 -0.75 21.43
CA LYS A 580 -2.12 -1.05 22.84
C LYS A 580 -3.00 -2.29 22.97
N ASN A 581 -3.99 -2.45 22.09
CA ASN A 581 -4.88 -3.61 22.09
C ASN A 581 -4.15 -4.91 21.71
N LEU A 582 -3.25 -4.86 20.71
CA LEU A 582 -2.43 -6.01 20.33
C LEU A 582 -1.52 -6.46 21.48
N LEU A 583 -0.90 -5.52 22.20
CA LEU A 583 -0.08 -5.83 23.37
C LEU A 583 -0.90 -6.49 24.50
N ARG A 584 -2.12 -6.02 24.75
CA ARG A 584 -3.05 -6.64 25.73
C ARG A 584 -3.47 -8.05 25.32
N ALA A 585 -3.62 -8.30 24.02
CA ALA A 585 -3.98 -9.61 23.47
C ALA A 585 -2.80 -10.60 23.44
N GLY A 586 -1.60 -10.20 23.87
CA GLY A 586 -0.42 -11.07 23.90
C GLY A 586 0.15 -11.36 22.51
N ILE A 587 -0.11 -10.51 21.52
CA ILE A 587 0.47 -10.62 20.18
C ILE A 587 1.98 -10.43 20.26
N ARG A 588 2.71 -11.27 19.51
CA ARG A 588 4.18 -11.34 19.56
C ARG A 588 4.87 -10.82 18.32
N GLY A 589 4.14 -10.46 17.27
CA GLY A 589 4.70 -9.87 16.05
C GLY A 589 3.60 -9.45 15.10
N VAL A 590 3.96 -8.70 14.05
CA VAL A 590 3.02 -8.08 13.13
C VAL A 590 3.45 -8.21 11.68
N MET A 591 2.48 -8.48 10.82
CA MET A 591 2.58 -8.23 9.39
C MET A 591 1.90 -6.89 9.12
N ALA A 592 2.69 -5.83 8.95
CA ALA A 592 2.24 -4.44 8.98
C ALA A 592 1.81 -3.88 7.62
N SER A 593 1.97 -4.65 6.53
CA SER A 593 1.34 -4.32 5.25
C SER A 593 0.97 -5.55 4.41
N TRP A 594 0.18 -5.34 3.35
CA TRP A 594 -0.11 -6.34 2.30
C TRP A 594 0.36 -5.83 0.94
N THR A 595 -0.20 -6.32 -0.18
CA THR A 595 0.13 -5.89 -1.55
C THR A 595 -0.03 -4.39 -1.77
N VAL A 596 -0.83 -3.71 -0.93
CA VAL A 596 -0.99 -2.23 -0.88
C VAL A 596 0.34 -1.46 -0.65
N GLY A 597 1.38 -2.16 -0.18
CA GLY A 597 2.73 -1.62 -0.03
C GLY A 597 3.01 -1.02 1.34
N GLY A 598 4.23 -1.19 1.82
CA GLY A 598 4.71 -0.63 3.09
C GLY A 598 5.53 0.64 2.88
N TYR A 599 4.88 1.80 2.84
CA TYR A 599 5.59 3.08 2.86
C TYR A 599 6.17 3.34 4.26
N PRO A 600 7.44 3.82 4.40
CA PRO A 600 8.02 4.22 5.69
C PRO A 600 7.32 5.45 6.27
N ALA A 601 6.12 5.24 6.79
CA ALA A 601 5.15 6.27 7.13
C ALA A 601 5.24 6.74 8.59
N LEU A 602 4.60 7.88 8.87
CA LEU A 602 4.31 8.39 10.21
C LEU A 602 3.76 7.30 11.15
N ASN A 603 2.83 6.49 10.65
CA ASN A 603 2.16 5.46 11.44
C ASN A 603 3.13 4.36 11.89
N PHE A 604 4.18 4.07 11.12
CA PHE A 604 5.21 3.10 11.50
C PHE A 604 6.04 3.65 12.66
N GLU A 605 6.39 4.94 12.63
CA GLU A 605 7.11 5.59 13.75
C GLU A 605 6.30 5.57 15.05
N VAL A 606 4.98 5.74 14.97
CA VAL A 606 4.08 5.62 16.11
C VAL A 606 4.01 4.19 16.62
N ALA A 607 3.82 3.21 15.71
CA ALA A 607 3.80 1.80 16.07
C ALA A 607 5.13 1.34 16.70
N LYS A 608 6.27 1.87 16.23
CA LYS A 608 7.62 1.59 16.75
C LYS A 608 7.73 1.80 18.26
N GLU A 609 7.08 2.83 18.80
CA GLU A 609 7.16 3.11 20.24
C GLU A 609 6.53 2.00 21.10
N PHE A 610 5.61 1.22 20.53
CA PHE A 610 4.94 0.08 21.18
C PHE A 610 5.63 -1.27 20.95
N TYR A 611 6.63 -1.34 20.07
CA TYR A 611 7.39 -2.57 19.81
C TYR A 611 8.30 -2.96 20.97
N PHE A 612 8.50 -2.07 21.93
CA PHE A 612 9.41 -2.26 23.07
C PHE A 612 8.70 -2.01 24.41
N SER A 613 9.21 -2.67 25.45
CA SER A 613 8.87 -2.42 26.86
C SER A 613 9.85 -1.43 27.49
N PRO A 614 9.40 -0.53 28.39
CA PRO A 614 8.01 -0.23 28.71
C PRO A 614 7.31 0.51 27.57
N ALA A 615 6.00 0.29 27.38
CA ALA A 615 5.21 1.07 26.44
C ALA A 615 4.87 2.44 27.07
N LEU A 616 4.87 3.49 26.26
CA LEU A 616 4.47 4.83 26.67
C LEU A 616 2.96 5.03 26.48
N GLU A 617 2.41 6.07 27.11
CA GLU A 617 1.04 6.48 26.85
C GLU A 617 0.88 7.11 25.46
N THR A 618 -0.32 6.95 24.88
CA THR A 618 -0.63 7.36 23.51
C THR A 618 -0.29 8.83 23.25
N ASP A 619 -0.74 9.74 24.12
CA ASP A 619 -0.50 11.17 23.94
C ASP A 619 1.00 11.51 23.93
N GLU A 620 1.80 10.83 24.76
CA GLU A 620 3.23 11.04 24.81
C GLU A 620 3.93 10.50 23.56
N VAL A 621 3.51 9.33 23.05
CA VAL A 621 3.98 8.80 21.77
C VAL A 621 3.71 9.78 20.63
N LEU A 622 2.47 10.26 20.52
CA LEU A 622 2.08 11.20 19.46
C LEU A 622 2.87 12.50 19.57
N ARG A 623 3.05 13.03 20.79
CA ARG A 623 3.83 14.24 21.02
C ARG A 623 5.29 14.07 20.59
N ARG A 624 5.96 12.99 21.01
CA ARG A 624 7.38 12.72 20.66
C ARG A 624 7.57 12.60 19.16
N VAL A 625 6.72 11.84 18.46
CA VAL A 625 6.76 11.72 17.00
C VAL A 625 6.50 13.07 16.32
N ALA A 626 5.53 13.85 16.79
CA ALA A 626 5.24 15.17 16.24
C ALA A 626 6.43 16.14 16.40
N VAL A 627 7.12 16.12 17.55
CA VAL A 627 8.34 16.92 17.77
C VAL A 627 9.44 16.50 16.80
N ARG A 628 9.68 15.20 16.60
CA ARG A 628 10.70 14.70 15.65
C ARG A 628 10.38 15.01 14.20
N ARG A 629 9.11 15.15 13.82
CA ARG A 629 8.72 15.43 12.43
C ARG A 629 8.51 16.91 12.12
N TYR A 630 8.09 17.72 13.08
CA TYR A 630 7.65 19.10 12.84
C TYR A 630 8.32 20.14 13.73
N GLY A 631 8.97 19.72 14.81
CA GLY A 631 9.56 20.61 15.81
C GLY A 631 8.61 20.92 16.97
N ARG A 632 9.15 21.43 18.07
CA ARG A 632 8.43 21.66 19.33
C ARG A 632 7.25 22.62 19.19
N ASP A 633 7.40 23.67 18.40
CA ASP A 633 6.40 24.73 18.26
C ASP A 633 5.18 24.31 17.40
N ALA A 634 5.41 23.44 16.41
CA ALA A 634 4.35 22.92 15.55
C ALA A 634 3.65 21.69 16.18
N ALA A 635 4.35 20.91 17.01
CA ALA A 635 3.87 19.63 17.49
C ALA A 635 2.47 19.65 18.16
N PRO A 636 2.13 20.59 19.06
CA PRO A 636 0.82 20.60 19.71
C PRO A 636 -0.35 20.68 18.72
N GLU A 637 -0.26 21.58 17.73
CA GLU A 637 -1.32 21.79 16.76
C GLU A 637 -1.43 20.61 15.78
N VAL A 638 -0.30 19.97 15.44
CA VAL A 638 -0.29 18.78 14.59
C VAL A 638 -0.90 17.57 15.30
N VAL A 639 -0.63 17.39 16.60
CA VAL A 639 -1.26 16.31 17.38
C VAL A 639 -2.78 16.47 17.41
N GLU A 640 -3.28 17.69 17.58
CA GLU A 640 -4.72 17.96 17.50
C GLU A 640 -5.29 17.73 16.09
N ALA A 641 -4.52 18.02 15.03
CA ALA A 641 -4.89 17.64 13.66
C ALA A 641 -5.02 16.11 13.50
N TRP A 642 -4.06 15.34 14.02
CA TRP A 642 -4.09 13.88 13.97
C TRP A 642 -5.26 13.26 14.74
N LYS A 643 -5.62 13.82 15.89
CA LYS A 643 -6.82 13.43 16.63
C LYS A 643 -8.08 13.70 15.80
N ALA A 644 -8.18 14.87 15.17
CA ALA A 644 -9.31 15.19 14.29
C ALA A 644 -9.41 14.25 13.08
N PHE A 645 -8.29 13.93 12.42
CA PHE A 645 -8.27 12.94 11.34
C PHE A 645 -8.73 11.57 11.81
N SER A 646 -8.25 11.13 12.97
CA SER A 646 -8.59 9.83 13.54
C SER A 646 -10.07 9.73 13.89
N GLN A 647 -10.63 10.78 14.51
CA GLN A 647 -12.07 10.88 14.81
C GLN A 647 -12.91 10.90 13.54
N ALA A 648 -12.47 11.60 12.50
CA ALA A 648 -13.14 11.63 11.21
C ALA A 648 -13.13 10.26 10.54
N PHE A 649 -11.97 9.58 10.52
CA PHE A 649 -11.80 8.34 9.77
C PHE A 649 -12.63 7.18 10.30
N VAL A 650 -12.88 7.15 11.61
CA VAL A 650 -13.78 6.17 12.25
C VAL A 650 -15.17 6.18 11.60
N GLU A 651 -15.61 7.28 10.98
CA GLU A 651 -16.90 7.39 10.30
C GLU A 651 -16.98 6.67 8.94
N PHE A 652 -15.86 6.18 8.41
CA PHE A 652 -15.85 5.40 7.18
C PHE A 652 -16.87 4.23 7.27
N PRO A 653 -17.77 4.06 6.29
CA PRO A 653 -18.76 2.99 6.30
C PRO A 653 -18.12 1.65 5.92
N MET A 654 -17.26 1.14 6.80
CA MET A 654 -16.43 -0.03 6.55
C MET A 654 -17.27 -1.29 6.39
N GLU A 655 -17.13 -1.95 5.25
CA GLU A 655 -17.60 -3.32 5.03
C GLU A 655 -16.58 -4.01 4.13
N GLY A 656 -16.16 -5.23 4.52
CA GLY A 656 -15.20 -6.01 3.75
C GLY A 656 -15.80 -6.46 2.42
N GLY A 657 -15.03 -6.34 1.33
CA GLY A 657 -15.43 -6.77 -0.02
C GLY A 657 -16.53 -5.93 -0.70
N GLY A 658 -17.57 -5.52 0.03
CA GLY A 658 -18.76 -4.85 -0.52
C GLY A 658 -18.60 -3.36 -0.80
N VAL A 659 -17.97 -2.61 0.13
CA VAL A 659 -17.77 -1.15 -0.02
C VAL A 659 -16.36 -0.84 -0.53
N VAL A 660 -15.33 -1.28 0.20
CA VAL A 660 -13.93 -0.85 -0.01
C VAL A 660 -13.36 -1.19 -1.39
N TYR A 661 -13.93 -2.17 -2.08
CA TYR A 661 -13.49 -2.56 -3.42
C TYR A 661 -14.20 -1.84 -4.55
N THR A 662 -15.40 -1.30 -4.37
CA THR A 662 -16.22 -0.78 -5.50
C THR A 662 -16.41 0.73 -5.43
N ILE A 663 -16.36 1.30 -4.23
CA ILE A 663 -16.52 2.74 -4.01
C ILE A 663 -15.37 3.54 -4.65
N PRO A 664 -15.61 4.72 -5.26
CA PRO A 664 -14.59 5.46 -5.99
C PRO A 664 -13.53 6.14 -5.10
N THR A 665 -13.37 5.76 -3.83
CA THR A 665 -12.43 6.42 -2.90
C THR A 665 -11.00 6.42 -3.41
N GLN A 666 -10.59 5.45 -4.25
CA GLN A 666 -9.23 5.44 -4.84
C GLN A 666 -9.04 6.46 -5.97
N HIS A 667 -10.10 6.79 -6.68
CA HIS A 667 -10.07 7.75 -7.79
C HIS A 667 -10.44 9.15 -7.31
N GLY A 668 -11.29 9.25 -6.29
CA GLY A 668 -11.78 10.51 -5.71
C GLY A 668 -12.23 11.47 -6.82
N PRO A 669 -11.69 12.70 -6.87
CA PRO A 669 -12.07 13.68 -7.88
C PRO A 669 -11.64 13.32 -9.31
N ALA A 670 -10.85 12.28 -9.55
CA ALA A 670 -10.52 11.83 -10.91
C ALA A 670 -11.63 10.95 -11.53
N ASN A 671 -12.55 10.37 -10.74
CA ASN A 671 -13.64 9.58 -11.30
C ASN A 671 -14.63 10.50 -12.04
N LEU A 672 -14.93 10.23 -13.30
CA LEU A 672 -15.75 11.12 -14.12
C LEU A 672 -17.24 11.02 -13.75
N LEU A 673 -17.96 12.14 -13.83
CA LEU A 673 -19.41 12.18 -13.66
C LEU A 673 -20.11 11.86 -14.99
N ARG A 674 -21.25 11.17 -14.92
CA ARG A 674 -22.02 10.70 -16.09
C ARG A 674 -23.48 11.12 -16.00
N LEU A 675 -23.94 11.96 -16.93
CA LEU A 675 -25.35 12.37 -17.01
C LEU A 675 -26.27 11.23 -17.46
N ASN A 676 -25.76 10.35 -18.33
CA ASN A 676 -26.46 9.15 -18.77
C ASN A 676 -25.83 7.91 -18.12
N PRO A 677 -26.61 6.90 -17.69
CA PRO A 677 -26.09 5.66 -17.15
C PRO A 677 -25.15 4.96 -18.12
N THR A 678 -23.99 4.48 -17.65
CA THR A 678 -23.06 3.75 -18.53
C THR A 678 -23.44 2.29 -18.75
N GLY A 679 -24.19 1.71 -17.80
CA GLY A 679 -24.54 0.29 -17.80
C GLY A 679 -23.43 -0.64 -17.30
N TYR A 680 -22.23 -0.14 -17.05
CA TYR A 680 -21.12 -0.93 -16.51
C TYR A 680 -21.25 -1.15 -15.02
N LYS A 681 -20.82 -2.33 -14.56
CA LYS A 681 -20.69 -2.69 -13.15
C LYS A 681 -19.36 -2.24 -12.60
N ALA A 682 -19.33 -1.85 -11.33
CA ALA A 682 -18.08 -1.50 -10.67
C ALA A 682 -17.13 -2.72 -10.63
N GLY A 683 -15.92 -2.56 -11.16
CA GLY A 683 -14.82 -3.51 -11.01
C GLY A 683 -14.10 -3.31 -9.67
N MET A 684 -13.35 -4.32 -9.24
CA MET A 684 -12.58 -4.26 -7.98
C MET A 684 -11.47 -3.19 -8.09
N MET A 685 -11.62 -2.09 -7.36
CA MET A 685 -10.69 -0.97 -7.14
C MET A 685 -10.42 -0.07 -8.35
N LEU A 686 -10.27 -0.63 -9.56
CA LEU A 686 -9.78 0.12 -10.73
C LEU A 686 -10.87 0.82 -11.53
N PHE A 687 -12.11 0.31 -11.50
CA PHE A 687 -13.22 0.85 -12.30
C PHE A 687 -14.51 1.01 -11.49
N PRO A 688 -14.68 2.11 -10.74
CA PRO A 688 -15.93 2.36 -10.02
C PRO A 688 -17.12 2.66 -10.96
N HIS A 689 -16.86 3.19 -12.16
CA HIS A 689 -17.88 3.65 -13.11
C HIS A 689 -18.87 4.66 -12.48
N ASP A 690 -20.17 4.48 -12.74
CA ASP A 690 -21.30 5.21 -12.14
C ASP A 690 -22.26 4.27 -11.39
N ASP A 691 -21.79 3.08 -11.00
CA ASP A 691 -22.57 2.03 -10.33
C ASP A 691 -22.74 2.31 -8.82
N TYR A 692 -23.26 3.49 -8.49
CA TYR A 692 -23.33 4.00 -7.10
C TYR A 692 -24.12 3.11 -6.13
N ARG A 693 -24.98 2.22 -6.64
CA ARG A 693 -25.70 1.23 -5.83
C ARG A 693 -24.80 0.08 -5.38
N ALA A 694 -23.81 -0.30 -6.19
CA ALA A 694 -22.84 -1.32 -5.81
C ALA A 694 -21.75 -0.77 -4.87
N TRP A 695 -21.48 0.54 -4.90
CA TRP A 695 -20.47 1.20 -4.06
C TRP A 695 -20.75 1.12 -2.56
N VAL A 696 -22.01 0.93 -2.19
CA VAL A 696 -22.46 1.06 -0.80
C VAL A 696 -22.56 -0.28 -0.08
N GLY A 697 -22.28 -1.40 -0.76
CA GLY A 697 -22.36 -2.73 -0.16
C GLY A 697 -23.75 -2.99 0.44
N SER A 698 -23.81 -3.42 1.70
CA SER A 698 -25.06 -3.63 2.43
C SER A 698 -25.68 -2.35 3.02
N TYR A 699 -24.98 -1.21 2.98
CA TYR A 699 -25.49 0.04 3.52
C TYR A 699 -26.58 0.64 2.63
N PRO A 700 -27.59 1.33 3.21
CA PRO A 700 -28.43 2.25 2.45
C PRO A 700 -27.59 3.36 1.80
N VAL A 701 -27.95 3.75 0.58
CA VAL A 701 -27.19 4.76 -0.19
C VAL A 701 -27.11 6.09 0.57
N GLU A 702 -28.22 6.54 1.14
CA GLU A 702 -28.35 7.74 1.97
C GLU A 702 -27.37 7.73 3.14
N VAL A 703 -27.13 6.55 3.72
CA VAL A 703 -26.25 6.40 4.88
C VAL A 703 -24.81 6.59 4.45
N VAL A 704 -24.38 5.96 3.34
CA VAL A 704 -23.01 6.13 2.83
C VAL A 704 -22.76 7.58 2.42
N GLU A 705 -23.70 8.21 1.71
CA GLU A 705 -23.63 9.63 1.35
C GLU A 705 -23.36 10.52 2.59
N LYS A 706 -24.20 10.38 3.62
CA LYS A 706 -24.09 11.16 4.87
C LYS A 706 -22.83 10.84 5.67
N GLN A 707 -22.38 9.58 5.68
CA GLN A 707 -21.17 9.18 6.39
C GLN A 707 -19.91 9.77 5.72
N PHE A 708 -19.83 9.77 4.40
CA PHE A 708 -18.72 10.42 3.69
C PHE A 708 -18.74 11.94 3.84
N GLU A 709 -19.93 12.56 3.80
CA GLU A 709 -20.07 13.99 4.07
C GLU A 709 -19.60 14.34 5.49
N LYS A 710 -20.07 13.60 6.50
CA LYS A 710 -19.67 13.76 7.90
C LYS A 710 -18.16 13.58 8.08
N MET A 711 -17.60 12.51 7.50
CA MET A 711 -16.17 12.23 7.54
C MET A 711 -15.37 13.38 6.93
N ALA A 712 -15.75 13.87 5.74
CA ALA A 712 -15.07 14.98 5.07
C ALA A 712 -15.12 16.27 5.90
N ASN A 713 -16.29 16.61 6.48
CA ASN A 713 -16.47 17.78 7.36
C ASN A 713 -15.55 17.72 8.59
N LEU A 714 -15.50 16.58 9.27
CA LEU A 714 -14.63 16.39 10.44
C LEU A 714 -13.15 16.45 10.06
N TRP A 715 -12.79 15.81 8.93
CA TRP A 715 -11.41 15.76 8.45
C TRP A 715 -10.86 17.14 8.07
N GLU A 716 -11.69 18.02 7.49
CA GLU A 716 -11.32 19.39 7.13
C GLU A 716 -10.81 20.21 8.32
N THR A 717 -11.34 19.93 9.51
CA THR A 717 -10.86 20.54 10.76
C THR A 717 -9.39 20.21 10.98
N GLY A 718 -8.99 18.95 10.81
CA GLY A 718 -7.59 18.52 10.92
C GLY A 718 -6.70 19.15 9.86
N VAL A 719 -7.16 19.24 8.60
CA VAL A 719 -6.40 19.88 7.51
C VAL A 719 -6.15 21.36 7.84
N SER A 720 -7.16 22.04 8.36
CA SER A 720 -7.07 23.44 8.75
C SER A 720 -6.08 23.66 9.90
N ARG A 721 -6.07 22.78 10.91
CA ARG A 721 -5.11 22.81 12.02
C ARG A 721 -3.68 22.57 11.54
N PHE A 722 -3.46 21.54 10.73
CA PHE A 722 -2.12 21.23 10.21
C PHE A 722 -1.62 22.36 9.31
N ARG A 723 -2.47 22.97 8.47
CA ARG A 723 -2.09 24.14 7.67
C ARG A 723 -1.64 25.32 8.52
N LYS A 724 -2.28 25.58 9.67
CA LYS A 724 -1.84 26.61 10.62
C LYS A 724 -0.50 26.27 11.27
N ALA A 725 -0.25 24.99 11.54
CA ALA A 725 1.01 24.54 12.13
C ALA A 725 2.20 24.70 11.20
N LEU A 726 2.00 24.69 9.87
CA LEU A 726 3.09 24.77 8.88
C LEU A 726 4.01 25.98 9.07
N SER A 727 3.49 27.14 9.48
CA SER A 727 4.33 28.33 9.67
C SER A 727 5.28 28.22 10.88
N LYS A 728 5.06 27.24 11.75
CA LYS A 728 5.88 26.95 12.95
C LYS A 728 6.81 25.76 12.75
N VAL A 729 6.75 25.11 11.58
CA VAL A 729 7.63 23.97 11.27
C VAL A 729 9.05 24.49 11.04
N LEU A 730 10.04 23.74 11.53
CA LEU A 730 11.45 24.06 11.29
C LEU A 730 11.74 24.10 9.78
N ALA A 731 12.49 25.10 9.32
CA ALA A 731 12.71 25.37 7.89
C ALA A 731 13.20 24.15 7.09
N TYR A 732 14.14 23.37 7.65
CA TYR A 732 14.68 22.17 7.00
C TYR A 732 13.67 21.00 6.91
N ARG A 733 12.57 21.05 7.68
CA ARG A 733 11.46 20.08 7.66
C ARG A 733 10.23 20.59 6.88
N GLN A 734 10.23 21.85 6.45
CA GLN A 734 9.10 22.49 5.77
C GLN A 734 8.60 21.69 4.56
N ARG A 735 9.52 21.21 3.70
CA ARG A 735 9.17 20.45 2.49
C ARG A 735 8.49 19.13 2.81
N ALA A 736 9.00 18.40 3.82
CA ALA A 736 8.39 17.15 4.26
C ALA A 736 7.00 17.39 4.87
N ALA A 737 6.87 18.42 5.72
CA ALA A 737 5.59 18.78 6.32
C ALA A 737 4.54 19.22 5.28
N GLN A 738 4.95 19.87 4.19
CA GLN A 738 4.07 20.21 3.07
C GLN A 738 3.59 18.97 2.30
N LYS A 739 4.44 17.96 2.13
CA LYS A 739 4.02 16.65 1.56
C LYS A 739 3.03 15.95 2.51
N ASP A 740 3.32 15.90 3.80
CA ASP A 740 2.43 15.31 4.82
C ASP A 740 1.06 16.02 4.87
N LEU A 741 1.02 17.36 4.75
CA LEU A 741 -0.24 18.11 4.60
C LEU A 741 -0.94 17.77 3.28
N GLY A 742 -0.19 17.65 2.18
CA GLY A 742 -0.74 17.25 0.87
C GLY A 742 -1.44 15.90 0.93
N ILE A 743 -0.86 14.92 1.62
CA ILE A 743 -1.45 13.60 1.86
C ILE A 743 -2.76 13.72 2.65
N ALA A 744 -2.76 14.48 3.74
CA ALA A 744 -3.97 14.71 4.53
C ALA A 744 -5.06 15.44 3.74
N GLU A 745 -4.67 16.41 2.90
CA GLU A 745 -5.61 17.14 2.05
C GLU A 745 -6.17 16.26 0.93
N SER A 746 -5.38 15.36 0.34
CA SER A 746 -5.89 14.38 -0.62
C SER A 746 -6.94 13.45 -0.04
N CYS A 747 -6.79 12.99 1.21
CA CYS A 747 -7.82 12.22 1.90
C CYS A 747 -9.15 12.99 1.96
N TYR A 748 -9.11 14.26 2.42
CA TYR A 748 -10.29 15.14 2.43
C TYR A 748 -10.94 15.27 1.06
N LEU A 749 -10.15 15.56 0.02
CA LEU A 749 -10.64 15.78 -1.34
C LEU A 749 -11.32 14.53 -1.90
N HIS A 750 -10.76 13.35 -1.62
CA HIS A 750 -11.36 12.07 -1.99
C HIS A 750 -12.67 11.82 -1.26
N PHE A 751 -12.71 11.99 0.07
CA PHE A 751 -13.92 11.75 0.86
C PHE A 751 -15.06 12.69 0.47
N ARG A 752 -14.75 13.98 0.27
CA ARG A 752 -15.73 14.95 -0.23
C ARG A 752 -16.25 14.56 -1.61
N SER A 753 -15.35 14.18 -2.52
CA SER A 753 -15.75 13.81 -3.87
C SER A 753 -16.63 12.56 -3.91
N VAL A 754 -16.37 11.56 -3.05
CA VAL A 754 -17.26 10.38 -2.93
C VAL A 754 -18.68 10.79 -2.51
N ALA A 755 -18.82 11.66 -1.49
CA ALA A 755 -20.13 12.18 -1.08
C ALA A 755 -20.85 12.88 -2.25
N ASN A 756 -20.13 13.76 -2.94
CA ASN A 756 -20.63 14.49 -4.11
C ASN A 756 -21.09 13.55 -5.23
N GLN A 757 -20.32 12.51 -5.53
CA GLN A 757 -20.64 11.55 -6.59
C GLN A 757 -21.88 10.70 -6.26
N VAL A 758 -22.00 10.19 -5.02
CA VAL A 758 -23.18 9.44 -4.59
C VAL A 758 -24.43 10.31 -4.69
N GLN A 759 -24.35 11.56 -4.21
CA GLN A 759 -25.45 12.51 -4.30
C GLN A 759 -25.81 12.84 -5.76
N PHE A 760 -24.81 13.08 -6.62
CA PHE A 760 -25.03 13.36 -8.03
C PHE A 760 -25.81 12.24 -8.73
N TYR A 761 -25.45 10.98 -8.48
CA TYR A 761 -26.11 9.85 -9.14
C TYR A 761 -27.52 9.56 -8.61
N ARG A 762 -27.77 9.83 -7.32
CA ARG A 762 -29.14 9.85 -6.80
C ARG A 762 -30.00 10.94 -7.43
N LEU A 763 -29.46 12.16 -7.54
CA LEU A 763 -30.16 13.26 -8.19
C LEU A 763 -30.45 12.96 -9.66
N ARG A 764 -29.49 12.37 -10.37
CA ARG A 764 -29.66 11.90 -11.75
C ARG A 764 -30.84 10.93 -11.89
N GLU A 765 -30.96 9.96 -10.99
CA GLU A 765 -32.07 9.01 -11.01
C GLU A 765 -33.39 9.72 -10.69
N GLY A 766 -33.40 10.62 -9.69
CA GLY A 766 -34.58 11.41 -9.33
C GLY A 766 -35.11 12.30 -10.46
N LEU A 767 -34.30 12.64 -11.48
CA LEU A 767 -34.78 13.35 -12.68
C LEU A 767 -35.79 12.55 -13.51
N GLN A 768 -35.85 11.22 -13.37
CA GLN A 768 -36.77 10.39 -14.16
C GLN A 768 -38.21 10.47 -13.66
N GLU A 769 -38.40 10.78 -12.37
CA GLU A 769 -39.70 10.71 -11.67
C GLU A 769 -40.22 12.09 -11.24
N ALA A 770 -39.45 13.15 -11.49
CA ALA A 770 -39.69 14.47 -10.93
C ALA A 770 -40.70 15.31 -11.74
N SER A 771 -41.42 16.21 -11.08
CA SER A 771 -42.22 17.27 -11.73
C SER A 771 -41.33 18.37 -12.33
N GLN A 772 -41.86 19.26 -13.16
CA GLN A 772 -41.06 20.34 -13.77
C GLN A 772 -40.33 21.26 -12.77
N ASN A 773 -40.96 21.56 -11.62
CA ASN A 773 -40.32 22.37 -10.58
C ASN A 773 -39.20 21.60 -9.86
N GLU A 774 -39.42 20.31 -9.62
CA GLU A 774 -38.41 19.41 -9.07
C GLU A 774 -37.24 19.21 -10.05
N HIS A 775 -37.50 19.11 -11.37
CA HIS A 775 -36.47 19.06 -12.41
C HIS A 775 -35.52 20.24 -12.32
N ARG A 776 -36.05 21.46 -12.21
CA ARG A 776 -35.21 22.68 -12.13
C ARG A 776 -34.35 22.67 -10.87
N SER A 777 -34.95 22.30 -9.72
CA SER A 777 -34.24 22.22 -8.43
C SER A 777 -33.14 21.14 -8.45
N ILE A 778 -33.45 19.93 -8.91
CA ILE A 778 -32.50 18.82 -9.01
C ILE A 778 -31.34 19.19 -9.93
N ARG A 779 -31.61 19.77 -11.11
CA ARG A 779 -30.56 20.24 -12.03
C ARG A 779 -29.67 21.30 -11.41
N ALA A 780 -30.23 22.27 -10.70
CA ALA A 780 -29.46 23.30 -10.02
C ALA A 780 -28.49 22.68 -8.98
N HIS A 781 -28.95 21.67 -8.23
CA HIS A 781 -28.09 20.93 -7.31
C HIS A 781 -27.00 20.13 -8.04
N MET A 782 -27.32 19.45 -9.13
CA MET A 782 -26.32 18.73 -9.94
C MET A 782 -25.25 19.66 -10.52
N ILE A 783 -25.64 20.87 -10.96
CA ILE A 783 -24.71 21.91 -11.42
C ILE A 783 -23.78 22.33 -10.27
N LYS A 784 -24.33 22.58 -9.08
CA LYS A 784 -23.54 22.95 -7.90
C LYS A 784 -22.50 21.87 -7.55
N ILE A 785 -22.91 20.60 -7.57
CA ILE A 785 -21.99 19.47 -7.35
C ILE A 785 -20.88 19.45 -8.41
N ALA A 786 -21.22 19.65 -9.69
CA ALA A 786 -20.21 19.69 -10.75
C ALA A 786 -19.23 20.87 -10.59
N GLU A 787 -19.70 22.03 -10.13
CA GLU A 787 -18.86 23.19 -9.80
C GLU A 787 -17.92 22.93 -8.62
N GLU A 788 -18.42 22.26 -7.57
CA GLU A 788 -17.61 21.83 -6.43
C GLU A 788 -16.55 20.81 -6.85
N GLU A 789 -16.91 19.80 -7.66
CA GLU A 789 -15.99 18.81 -8.20
C GLU A 789 -14.87 19.44 -9.04
N ILE A 790 -15.14 20.53 -9.78
CA ILE A 790 -14.10 21.31 -10.45
C ILE A 790 -13.09 21.86 -9.42
N GLN A 791 -13.54 22.42 -8.30
CA GLN A 791 -12.63 22.95 -7.28
C GLN A 791 -11.82 21.85 -6.59
N LEU A 792 -12.43 20.70 -6.33
CA LEU A 792 -11.73 19.55 -5.74
C LEU A 792 -10.66 19.01 -6.70
N ALA A 793 -11.00 18.83 -7.99
CA ALA A 793 -10.06 18.39 -9.01
C ALA A 793 -8.88 19.35 -9.18
N LYS A 794 -9.13 20.67 -9.15
CA LYS A 794 -8.06 21.70 -9.20
C LYS A 794 -7.09 21.61 -8.01
N ARG A 795 -7.62 21.45 -6.80
CA ARG A 795 -6.79 21.31 -5.59
C ARG A 795 -5.99 20.01 -5.63
N GLN A 796 -6.63 18.92 -6.03
CA GLN A 796 -5.97 17.62 -6.17
C GLN A 796 -4.90 17.64 -7.26
N TYR A 797 -5.12 18.37 -8.36
CA TYR A 797 -4.13 18.55 -9.44
C TYR A 797 -2.84 19.16 -8.89
N ALA A 798 -2.95 20.24 -8.11
CA ALA A 798 -1.80 20.89 -7.52
C ALA A 798 -1.02 19.95 -6.57
N ILE A 799 -1.71 19.07 -5.84
CA ILE A 799 -1.10 18.09 -4.93
C ILE A 799 -0.43 16.95 -5.71
N ALA A 800 -1.14 16.32 -6.65
CA ALA A 800 -0.61 15.20 -7.44
C ALA A 800 0.52 15.62 -8.39
N ARG A 801 0.56 16.91 -8.81
CA ARG A 801 1.65 17.46 -9.62
C ARG A 801 2.95 17.61 -8.83
N ARG A 802 2.89 17.86 -7.52
CA ARG A 802 4.08 18.14 -6.68
C ARG A 802 4.57 16.93 -5.86
N ASP A 803 3.84 15.83 -5.89
CA ASP A 803 4.17 14.63 -5.14
C ASP A 803 3.80 13.38 -5.93
N SER A 804 4.82 12.65 -6.38
CA SER A 804 4.64 11.46 -7.20
C SER A 804 4.09 10.25 -6.44
N THR A 805 4.00 10.29 -5.11
CA THR A 805 3.36 9.23 -4.30
C THR A 805 1.84 9.28 -4.35
N ILE A 806 1.26 10.41 -4.73
CA ILE A 806 -0.19 10.60 -4.76
C ILE A 806 -0.80 9.80 -5.90
N ALA A 807 -1.88 9.11 -5.56
CA ALA A 807 -2.60 8.14 -6.37
C ALA A 807 -1.81 6.89 -6.75
N TYR A 808 -0.59 6.70 -6.24
CA TYR A 808 0.20 5.49 -6.47
C TYR A 808 -0.07 4.43 -5.39
N GLU A 809 -0.31 3.20 -5.83
CA GLU A 809 -0.35 2.00 -5.01
C GLU A 809 0.43 0.86 -5.70
N ALA A 810 1.08 -0.02 -4.92
CA ALA A 810 2.10 -0.93 -5.43
C ALA A 810 1.57 -2.00 -6.41
N SER A 811 0.34 -2.48 -6.22
CA SER A 811 -0.30 -3.52 -7.03
C SER A 811 -1.24 -3.01 -8.14
N ASN A 812 -1.51 -1.71 -8.18
CA ASN A 812 -2.43 -1.06 -9.13
C ASN A 812 -1.79 0.11 -9.89
N HIS A 813 -0.56 0.48 -9.51
CA HIS A 813 0.16 1.66 -9.97
C HIS A 813 -0.63 2.95 -9.71
N TYR A 814 -0.70 3.88 -10.67
CA TYR A 814 -1.43 5.13 -10.51
C TYR A 814 -2.93 4.97 -10.80
N TYR A 815 -3.79 5.25 -9.82
CA TYR A 815 -5.24 5.40 -10.02
C TYR A 815 -5.58 6.63 -10.86
N TYR A 816 -4.73 7.65 -10.85
CA TYR A 816 -4.78 8.79 -11.76
C TYR A 816 -3.44 9.51 -11.77
N ARG A 817 -3.23 10.35 -12.78
CA ARG A 817 -2.16 11.33 -12.89
C ARG A 817 -2.76 12.74 -13.03
N PRO A 818 -1.96 13.81 -12.96
CA PRO A 818 -2.49 15.18 -13.00
C PRO A 818 -3.42 15.45 -14.18
N LEU A 819 -3.15 14.91 -15.38
CA LEU A 819 -4.00 15.15 -16.56
C LEU A 819 -5.38 14.49 -16.48
N ASP A 820 -5.56 13.41 -15.71
CA ASP A 820 -6.90 12.83 -15.47
C ASP A 820 -7.80 13.79 -14.66
N LEU A 821 -7.20 14.62 -13.79
CA LEU A 821 -7.93 15.65 -13.04
C LEU A 821 -8.31 16.85 -13.93
N VAL A 822 -7.52 17.11 -14.98
CA VAL A 822 -7.89 18.07 -16.03
C VAL A 822 -9.07 17.53 -16.83
N GLU A 823 -9.07 16.24 -17.17
CA GLU A 823 -10.19 15.58 -17.82
C GLU A 823 -11.47 15.68 -16.97
N LYS A 824 -11.38 15.47 -15.65
CA LYS A 824 -12.52 15.73 -14.75
C LYS A 824 -13.07 17.15 -14.89
N VAL A 825 -12.21 18.17 -14.90
CA VAL A 825 -12.66 19.56 -15.05
C VAL A 825 -13.41 19.74 -16.38
N LEU A 826 -12.88 19.20 -17.48
CA LEU A 826 -13.55 19.25 -18.79
C LEU A 826 -14.89 18.52 -18.77
N ASN A 827 -14.94 17.34 -18.14
CA ASN A 827 -16.16 16.56 -17.93
C ASN A 827 -17.22 17.35 -17.16
N CYS A 828 -16.88 17.93 -16.01
CA CYS A 828 -17.82 18.74 -15.23
C CYS A 828 -18.32 19.98 -15.99
N ARG A 829 -17.45 20.66 -16.76
CA ARG A 829 -17.86 21.80 -17.60
C ARG A 829 -18.88 21.38 -18.65
N GLN A 830 -18.64 20.27 -19.35
CA GLN A 830 -19.57 19.73 -20.33
C GLN A 830 -20.91 19.34 -19.69
N LEU A 831 -20.90 18.77 -18.48
CA LEU A 831 -22.12 18.44 -17.73
C LEU A 831 -22.92 19.69 -17.37
N ILE A 832 -22.26 20.74 -16.87
CA ILE A 832 -22.90 22.02 -16.53
C ILE A 832 -23.57 22.62 -17.77
N GLU A 833 -22.89 22.62 -18.92
CA GLU A 833 -23.47 23.11 -20.17
C GLU A 833 -24.68 22.28 -20.63
N GLY A 834 -24.59 20.95 -20.56
CA GLY A 834 -25.70 20.06 -20.88
C GLY A 834 -26.92 20.31 -20.00
N LEU A 835 -26.71 20.37 -18.68
CA LEU A 835 -27.77 20.61 -17.70
C LEU A 835 -28.43 21.98 -17.86
N LYS A 836 -27.68 23.01 -18.28
CA LYS A 836 -28.21 24.35 -18.58
C LYS A 836 -29.03 24.36 -19.88
N LYS A 837 -28.52 23.78 -20.97
CA LYS A 837 -29.22 23.75 -22.28
C LYS A 837 -30.58 23.06 -22.20
N GLU A 838 -30.69 21.97 -21.44
CA GLU A 838 -31.97 21.29 -21.25
C GLU A 838 -32.96 22.08 -20.37
N SER A 839 -32.48 22.99 -19.52
CA SER A 839 -33.32 23.92 -18.76
C SER A 839 -33.96 24.97 -19.70
N ASP A 840 -33.17 25.48 -20.65
CA ASP A 840 -33.63 26.47 -21.61
C ASP A 840 -34.67 25.88 -22.56
N MET A 841 -34.46 24.66 -23.09
CA MET A 841 -35.44 23.98 -23.94
C MET A 841 -36.76 23.65 -23.21
N ALA A 842 -36.71 23.29 -21.92
CA ALA A 842 -37.91 23.08 -21.12
C ALA A 842 -38.68 24.39 -20.89
N SER A 843 -37.95 25.50 -20.68
CA SER A 843 -38.56 26.83 -20.52
C SER A 843 -39.24 27.33 -21.80
N VAL A 844 -38.65 27.08 -22.98
CA VAL A 844 -39.22 27.43 -24.29
C VAL A 844 -40.48 26.61 -24.58
N ARG A 845 -40.48 25.31 -24.27
CA ARG A 845 -41.69 24.46 -24.39
C ARG A 845 -42.82 24.91 -23.45
N SER A 846 -42.51 25.33 -22.22
CA SER A 846 -43.53 25.88 -21.30
C SER A 846 -44.09 27.24 -21.74
N ARG A 847 -43.28 28.08 -22.42
CA ARG A 847 -43.75 29.35 -22.98
C ARG A 847 -44.67 29.14 -24.19
N HIS A 848 -44.33 28.21 -25.07
CA HIS A 848 -45.21 27.85 -26.20
C HIS A 848 -46.52 27.16 -25.78
N LEU A 849 -46.56 26.50 -24.62
CA LEU A 849 -47.80 25.96 -24.06
C LEU A 849 -48.66 27.03 -23.36
N ASN A 850 -48.06 28.08 -22.80
CA ASN A 850 -48.79 29.19 -22.17
C ASN A 850 -49.18 30.33 -23.13
N GLU A 851 -48.53 30.44 -24.30
CA GLU A 851 -48.91 31.39 -25.37
C GLU A 851 -49.97 30.81 -26.33
N GLY A 852 -50.35 29.53 -26.17
CA GLY A 852 -51.41 28.88 -26.93
C GLY A 852 -52.83 29.09 -26.39
N SER A 853 -53.00 29.93 -25.36
CA SER A 853 -54.31 30.22 -24.76
C SER A 853 -54.48 31.72 -24.52
N LEU A 854 -54.86 32.44 -25.56
CA LEU A 854 -55.60 33.71 -25.50
C LEU A 854 -56.63 33.72 -26.66
N PRO A 855 -57.78 34.39 -26.46
CA PRO A 855 -59.14 33.86 -26.66
C PRO A 855 -59.61 33.69 -28.11
#